data_AF-A0AAN9JCB4-F1
#
_entry.id   AF-A0AAN9JCB4-F1
#
_cell.length_a   1.000
_cell.length_b   1.000
_cell.length_c   1.000
_cell.angle_alpha   90.00
_cell.angle_beta   90.00
_cell.angle_gamma   90.00
#
_symmetry.space_group_name_H-M   'P 1'
#
loop_
_entity.id
_entity.type
_entity.pdbx_description
1 polymer ?
#
loop_
_entity_poly.entity_id
_entity_poly.type
_entity_poly.pdbx_seq_one_letter_code
_entity_poly.pdbx_strand_id
1 'polypeptide(L)'
;MADPAVSFLLQNLPRLLNDEFNLLSGVEDKVNSLYNELKFIDIFLKNSMGKRNNQFVKELMNQIRDVAHKAEDAVDIYTANVSRHRQRNMLSKLFHMKKHVMVLHEVDAEIEKIKKSINEIYINKERYDITNDSNSEEVAAAESLRERRKDVEEKEVVGLVDDSRVVIEKLDDGDSDLKVVSIIGMGGLGKTTLARKIYNSNLVNNLFPFRVWGYVSNDYRPQELFLSFLRCLLSKFEYDALFKKKEDEDEAIAMSEEKLKKKLEECLKGKKYLIVLDDIWKTEVWDAVKSAFPDDENGSRILITSRIQEVTHYTGSTSQFNLPLLNKEESWELFSRKVFGGKMCPSDLESLGKSIVESCKGLPLAIEVLAGLVAKKEKSQREWLRMKNISWQLTKDKFEVMDILKLSYDNLPQRLKTCFLYFAIYPEDYEISARDVIQLWIAEGFIQPNEAGIPSAGATELEDIADYYLDELVDRSLVQVASRRSIDGGVKTCRIHDHLRDLCLSESKSDKCLEVCMEVNKIDSLINANPRRLSFHCKVGSNVSTEESNRLCTRSLFFFGSADCRDHRRDILKRFKLARVLYSIGNGNPFCASKPIDMKAMIHLRYVNIAYVKDIPASIRNLCNLEMLDVGRADTVSREIWKLKRLKHIYLRDVKRVEVLPESHKIKVNLQTLHFGTENHQEVCLLLKIDIFSQLKKLAMGSQHSSFHNALPSLSHLSNLYKLKIIGNFRLPSYANIFPTNLTKIILERFGCIADMFSTLGQLHNLQVLKAINSDEVLDLKFSAGDFPQLQVFQMSCLKVRWQTLEKGALPQLRHLVIDSCKCLARLPEQLWCLSSSPEVHVLRADNLLVYSLRDVELKNGGKLIISEAQ
;
A
#
# COMPACT_ATOMS: atom_id res chain seq x y z
N MET A 1 10.80 20.49 -0.86
CA MET A 1 9.87 20.27 0.29
C MET A 1 10.33 20.92 1.61
N ALA A 2 10.33 22.26 1.73
CA ALA A 2 10.71 22.93 2.99
C ALA A 2 9.57 22.91 4.04
N ASP A 3 8.33 23.09 3.59
CA ASP A 3 7.13 23.29 4.43
C ASP A 3 6.90 22.17 5.46
N PRO A 4 7.01 20.86 5.10
CA PRO A 4 6.80 19.78 6.06
C PRO A 4 7.83 19.76 7.19
N ALA A 5 9.10 20.07 6.89
CA ALA A 5 10.17 20.09 7.88
C ALA A 5 9.99 21.26 8.87
N VAL A 6 9.64 22.44 8.37
CA VAL A 6 9.35 23.62 9.20
C VAL A 6 8.10 23.40 10.05
N SER A 7 7.03 22.86 9.46
CA SER A 7 5.79 22.52 10.19
C SER A 7 6.05 21.52 11.30
N PHE A 8 6.87 20.49 11.04
CA PHE A 8 7.25 19.50 12.04
C PHE A 8 7.98 20.15 13.22
N LEU A 9 8.96 21.03 12.96
CA LEU A 9 9.67 21.75 14.01
C LEU A 9 8.72 22.64 14.83
N LEU A 10 7.83 23.39 14.16
CA LEU A 10 6.85 24.25 14.83
C LEU A 10 5.88 23.47 15.73
N GLN A 11 5.57 22.22 15.40
CA GLN A 11 4.72 21.36 16.24
C GLN A 11 5.46 20.73 17.42
N ASN A 12 6.77 20.45 17.28
CA ASN A 12 7.52 19.68 18.29
C ASN A 12 8.37 20.55 19.23
N LEU A 13 8.87 21.70 18.77
CA LEU A 13 9.65 22.62 19.62
C LEU A 13 8.86 23.11 20.86
N PRO A 14 7.56 23.47 20.77
CA PRO A 14 6.77 23.84 21.94
C PRO A 14 6.61 22.70 22.94
N ARG A 15 6.51 21.45 22.48
CA ARG A 15 6.44 20.27 23.35
C ARG A 15 7.74 20.07 24.11
N LEU A 16 8.89 20.25 23.44
CA LEU A 16 10.21 20.17 24.08
C LEU A 16 10.39 21.26 25.14
N LEU A 17 9.97 22.50 24.84
CA LEU A 17 10.02 23.62 25.77
C LEU A 17 9.14 23.41 27.01
N ASN A 18 7.95 22.82 26.83
CA ASN A 18 6.99 22.62 27.91
C ASN A 18 7.25 21.34 28.75
N ASP A 19 7.55 20.22 28.10
CA ASP A 19 7.69 18.92 28.78
C ASP A 19 9.09 18.73 29.41
N GLU A 20 10.10 19.46 28.94
CA GLU A 20 11.51 19.27 29.33
C GLU A 20 12.21 20.56 29.82
N PHE A 21 11.42 21.52 30.33
CA PHE A 21 11.86 22.83 30.83
C PHE A 21 13.13 22.77 31.71
N ASN A 22 13.17 21.87 32.71
CA ASN A 22 14.32 21.73 33.62
C ASN A 22 15.64 21.28 32.95
N LEU A 23 15.61 20.78 31.72
CA LEU A 23 16.77 20.23 31.00
C LEU A 23 17.30 21.16 29.91
N LEU A 24 16.48 22.12 29.47
CA LEU A 24 16.84 23.17 28.52
C LEU A 24 17.44 24.40 29.21
N SER A 25 17.55 24.41 30.55
CA SER A 25 18.19 25.45 31.35
C SER A 25 19.54 25.87 30.75
N GLY A 26 19.55 27.05 30.10
CA GLY A 26 20.72 27.64 29.42
C GLY A 26 20.61 27.77 27.89
N VAL A 27 19.64 27.12 27.22
CA VAL A 27 19.38 27.23 25.77
C VAL A 27 17.94 27.58 25.41
N GLU A 28 17.06 27.74 26.41
CA GLU A 28 15.63 28.07 26.25
C GLU A 28 15.36 29.28 25.35
N ASP A 29 16.04 30.41 25.61
CA ASP A 29 15.90 31.63 24.82
C ASP A 29 16.28 31.44 23.35
N LYS A 30 17.27 30.57 23.09
CA LYS A 30 17.74 30.25 21.74
C LYS A 30 16.77 29.34 21.00
N VAL A 31 16.16 28.37 21.68
CA VAL A 31 15.11 27.50 21.14
C VAL A 31 13.83 28.31 20.85
N ASN A 32 13.45 29.22 21.75
CA ASN A 32 12.33 30.16 21.55
C ASN A 32 12.60 31.11 20.38
N SER A 33 13.82 31.62 20.27
CA SER A 33 14.25 32.45 19.14
C SER A 33 14.17 31.68 17.82
N LEU A 34 14.66 30.43 17.75
CA LEU A 34 14.53 29.57 16.57
C LEU A 34 13.05 29.32 16.21
N TYR A 35 12.20 29.06 17.21
CA TYR A 35 10.77 28.85 17.00
C TYR A 35 10.09 30.07 16.36
N ASN A 36 10.46 31.28 16.78
CA ASN A 36 9.95 32.52 16.19
C ASN A 36 10.41 32.71 14.74
N GLU A 37 11.69 32.44 14.45
CA GLU A 37 12.21 32.49 13.07
C GLU A 37 11.49 31.49 12.14
N LEU A 38 11.25 30.26 12.63
CA LEU A 38 10.54 29.23 11.87
C LEU A 38 9.08 29.64 11.56
N LYS A 39 8.42 30.44 12.41
CA LYS A 39 7.09 30.98 12.11
C LYS A 39 7.13 31.95 10.92
N PHE A 40 8.11 32.83 10.87
CA PHE A 40 8.26 33.75 9.75
C PHE A 40 8.59 33.01 8.45
N ILE A 41 9.41 31.97 8.53
CA ILE A 41 9.68 31.07 7.41
C ILE A 41 8.40 30.35 6.95
N ASP A 42 7.59 29.81 7.85
CA ASP A 42 6.32 29.16 7.50
C ASP A 42 5.37 30.11 6.76
N ILE A 43 5.27 31.37 7.22
CA ILE A 43 4.51 32.42 6.54
C ILE A 43 5.08 32.71 5.16
N PHE A 44 6.41 32.82 5.03
CA PHE A 44 7.08 33.03 3.74
C PHE A 44 6.84 31.87 2.77
N LEU A 45 6.94 30.63 3.23
CA LEU A 45 6.71 29.43 2.44
C LEU A 45 5.27 29.36 1.92
N LYS A 46 4.29 29.71 2.76
CA LYS A 46 2.88 29.83 2.36
C LYS A 46 2.68 30.92 1.30
N ASN A 47 3.34 32.07 1.43
CA ASN A 47 3.20 33.18 0.50
C ASN A 47 3.96 33.00 -0.83
N SER A 48 4.91 32.06 -0.90
CA SER A 48 5.71 31.79 -2.10
C SER A 48 5.20 30.62 -2.95
N MET A 49 4.08 29.99 -2.58
CA MET A 49 3.51 28.82 -3.25
C MET A 49 3.22 29.03 -4.75
N GLY A 50 2.88 30.26 -5.19
CA GLY A 50 2.60 30.58 -6.59
C GLY A 50 3.81 30.93 -7.46
N LYS A 51 5.02 31.05 -6.90
CA LYS A 51 6.23 31.58 -7.58
C LYS A 51 7.37 30.56 -7.70
N ARG A 52 7.07 29.25 -7.57
CA ARG A 52 8.08 28.17 -7.52
C ARG A 52 8.89 27.95 -8.82
N ASN A 53 8.44 28.49 -9.94
CA ASN A 53 9.19 28.46 -11.20
C ASN A 53 10.35 29.47 -11.23
N ASN A 54 10.41 30.40 -10.27
CA ASN A 54 11.55 31.29 -10.13
C ASN A 54 12.73 30.52 -9.51
N GLN A 55 13.83 30.45 -10.25
CA GLN A 55 15.04 29.72 -9.85
C GLN A 55 15.63 30.23 -8.52
N PHE A 56 15.50 31.52 -8.23
CA PHE A 56 15.91 32.09 -6.95
C PHE A 56 15.04 31.61 -5.79
N VAL A 57 13.71 31.58 -5.96
CA VAL A 57 12.77 31.07 -4.96
C VAL A 57 13.01 29.57 -4.69
N LYS A 58 13.32 28.80 -5.74
CA LYS A 58 13.64 27.38 -5.62
C LYS A 58 14.93 27.14 -4.83
N GLU A 59 15.99 27.88 -5.12
CA GLU A 59 17.25 27.80 -4.38
C GLU A 59 17.07 28.20 -2.91
N LEU A 60 16.31 29.26 -2.66
CA LEU A 60 15.97 29.69 -1.33
C LEU A 60 15.21 28.61 -0.53
N MET A 61 14.21 27.99 -1.15
CA MET A 61 13.46 26.88 -0.52
C MET A 61 14.38 25.68 -0.20
N ASN A 62 15.37 25.38 -1.04
CA ASN A 62 16.35 24.33 -0.77
C ASN A 62 17.19 24.65 0.47
N GLN A 63 17.64 25.89 0.62
CA GLN A 63 18.43 26.31 1.78
C GLN A 63 17.62 26.24 3.07
N ILE A 64 16.38 26.73 3.06
CA ILE A 64 15.46 26.65 4.20
C ILE A 64 15.22 25.19 4.61
N ARG A 65 14.98 24.30 3.64
CA ARG A 65 14.81 22.86 3.89
C ARG A 65 16.04 22.27 4.57
N ASP A 66 17.23 22.49 4.00
CA ASP A 66 18.48 21.89 4.49
C ASP A 66 18.80 22.40 5.92
N VAL A 67 18.48 23.66 6.22
CA VAL A 67 18.57 24.28 7.55
C VAL A 67 17.57 23.66 8.54
N ALA A 68 16.29 23.57 8.16
CA ALA A 68 15.26 22.95 9.00
C ALA A 68 15.61 21.49 9.31
N HIS A 69 16.16 20.77 8.35
CA HIS A 69 16.61 19.41 8.56
C HIS A 69 17.73 19.29 9.61
N LYS A 70 18.73 20.17 9.58
CA LYS A 70 19.80 20.19 10.58
C LYS A 70 19.28 20.52 11.98
N ALA A 71 18.37 21.49 12.10
CA ALA A 71 17.71 21.79 13.38
C ALA A 71 16.99 20.56 13.95
N GLU A 72 16.23 19.86 13.11
CA GLU A 72 15.50 18.65 13.50
C GLU A 72 16.45 17.54 13.98
N ASP A 73 17.60 17.37 13.33
CA ASP A 73 18.60 16.38 13.72
C ASP A 73 19.25 16.72 15.05
N ALA A 74 19.60 17.99 15.26
CA ALA A 74 20.17 18.47 16.51
C ALA A 74 19.21 18.23 17.69
N VAL A 75 17.94 18.56 17.50
CA VAL A 75 16.87 18.38 18.50
C VAL A 75 16.67 16.89 18.84
N ASP A 76 16.60 16.01 17.84
CA ASP A 76 16.41 14.59 18.09
C ASP A 76 17.65 13.94 18.73
N ILE A 77 18.86 14.30 18.30
CA ILE A 77 20.11 13.85 18.94
C ILE A 77 20.14 14.23 20.43
N TYR A 78 19.75 15.48 20.73
CA TYR A 78 19.64 15.96 22.10
C TYR A 78 18.63 15.11 22.90
N THR A 79 17.43 14.91 22.37
CA THR A 79 16.36 14.10 22.98
C THR A 79 16.82 12.66 23.26
N ALA A 80 17.58 12.05 22.34
CA ALA A 80 18.17 10.73 22.51
C ALA A 80 19.21 10.68 23.63
N ASN A 81 20.06 11.70 23.74
CA ASN A 81 21.08 11.78 24.78
C ASN A 81 20.47 12.00 26.16
N VAL A 82 19.44 12.85 26.26
CA VAL A 82 18.67 13.07 27.50
C VAL A 82 17.99 11.79 27.96
N SER A 83 17.30 11.07 27.05
CA SER A 83 16.62 9.81 27.36
C SER A 83 17.60 8.75 27.87
N ARG A 84 18.80 8.65 27.28
CA ARG A 84 19.88 7.78 27.77
C ARG A 84 20.42 8.21 29.13
N HIS A 85 20.51 9.51 29.41
CA HIS A 85 20.94 10.02 30.71
C HIS A 85 19.94 9.70 31.82
N ARG A 86 18.63 9.81 31.55
CA ARG A 86 17.57 9.42 32.51
C ARG A 86 17.64 7.94 32.92
N GLN A 87 18.02 7.05 32.00
CA GLN A 87 18.15 5.61 32.24
C GLN A 87 19.43 5.20 33.01
N ARG A 88 20.36 6.14 33.30
CA ARG A 88 21.62 5.85 34.01
C ARG A 88 21.48 5.96 35.53
N ASN A 89 22.30 5.20 36.25
CA ASN A 89 22.43 5.29 37.70
C ASN A 89 23.11 6.61 38.13
N MET A 90 22.86 7.06 39.36
CA MET A 90 23.28 8.38 39.89
C MET A 90 24.77 8.70 39.70
N LEU A 91 25.67 7.75 39.95
CA LEU A 91 27.12 7.95 39.76
C LEU A 91 27.48 8.14 38.28
N SER A 92 26.86 7.38 37.37
CA SER A 92 27.07 7.49 35.92
C SER A 92 26.53 8.81 35.34
N LYS A 93 25.53 9.42 35.98
CA LYS A 93 25.01 10.75 35.61
C LYS A 93 26.04 11.86 35.85
N LEU A 94 26.81 11.79 36.94
CA LEU A 94 27.88 12.75 37.27
C LEU A 94 29.05 12.70 36.27
N PHE A 95 29.53 11.50 35.93
CA PHE A 95 30.68 11.31 35.02
C PHE A 95 30.40 11.70 33.56
N HIS A 96 29.13 11.79 33.15
CA HIS A 96 28.74 12.13 31.78
C HIS A 96 28.18 13.56 31.61
N MET A 97 28.25 14.39 32.65
CA MET A 97 27.80 15.79 32.61
C MET A 97 28.56 16.64 31.57
N LYS A 98 29.87 16.41 31.42
CA LYS A 98 30.69 17.04 30.35
C LYS A 98 30.20 16.72 28.93
N LYS A 99 29.75 15.47 28.68
CA LYS A 99 29.18 15.07 27.38
C LYS A 99 27.83 15.73 27.11
N HIS A 100 27.05 16.00 28.16
CA HIS A 100 25.77 16.72 28.06
C HIS A 100 25.97 18.19 27.68
N VAL A 101 26.91 18.88 28.34
CA VAL A 101 27.28 20.27 28.03
C VAL A 101 27.84 20.42 26.62
N MET A 102 28.63 19.44 26.15
CA MET A 102 29.18 19.44 24.79
C MET A 102 28.10 19.32 23.71
N VAL A 103 27.06 18.52 23.95
CA VAL A 103 25.89 18.39 23.04
C VAL A 103 25.06 19.67 23.03
N LEU A 104 24.92 20.36 24.18
CA LEU A 104 24.24 21.66 24.23
C LEU A 104 24.97 22.73 23.41
N HIS A 105 26.31 22.77 23.46
CA HIS A 105 27.10 23.67 22.62
C HIS A 105 27.05 23.34 21.12
N GLU A 106 26.95 22.05 20.76
CA GLU A 106 26.79 21.61 19.36
C GLU A 106 25.43 22.05 18.79
N VAL A 107 24.35 21.86 19.56
CA VAL A 107 23.01 22.34 19.22
C VAL A 107 23.00 23.88 19.11
N ASP A 108 23.64 24.57 20.05
CA ASP A 108 23.78 26.03 20.06
C ASP A 108 24.47 26.57 18.79
N ALA A 109 25.63 26.00 18.43
CA ALA A 109 26.36 26.39 17.23
C ALA A 109 25.56 26.16 15.94
N GLU A 110 24.77 25.08 15.87
CA GLU A 110 23.88 24.84 14.72
C GLU A 110 22.72 25.84 14.66
N ILE A 111 22.10 26.19 15.80
CA ILE A 111 21.03 27.21 15.85
C ILE A 111 21.55 28.56 15.35
N GLU A 112 22.76 28.97 15.76
CA GLU A 112 23.35 30.24 15.31
C GLU A 112 23.73 30.22 13.81
N LYS A 113 24.22 29.09 13.28
CA LYS A 113 24.40 28.94 11.82
C LYS A 113 23.09 29.09 11.06
N ILE A 114 22.01 28.51 11.59
CA ILE A 114 20.67 28.57 11.01
C ILE A 114 20.18 30.02 10.96
N LYS A 115 20.27 30.76 12.06
CA LYS A 115 19.91 32.19 12.10
C LYS A 115 20.72 33.01 11.11
N LYS A 116 22.03 32.75 11.00
CA LYS A 116 22.89 33.44 10.03
C LYS A 116 22.43 33.20 8.58
N SER A 117 22.14 31.94 8.23
CA SER A 117 21.61 31.61 6.89
C SER A 117 20.25 32.24 6.63
N ILE A 118 19.36 32.30 7.63
CA ILE A 118 18.05 32.98 7.51
C ILE A 118 18.24 34.48 7.28
N ASN A 119 19.17 35.12 7.99
CA ASN A 119 19.45 36.54 7.81
C ASN A 119 20.05 36.85 6.43
N GLU A 120 20.97 36.01 5.94
CA GLU A 120 21.51 36.10 4.57
C GLU A 120 20.40 35.96 3.51
N ILE A 121 19.42 35.10 3.77
CA ILE A 121 18.21 34.93 2.96
C ILE A 121 17.36 36.21 2.92
N TYR A 122 17.12 36.84 4.07
CA TYR A 122 16.35 38.10 4.16
C TYR A 122 17.05 39.24 3.41
N ILE A 123 18.36 39.38 3.57
CA ILE A 123 19.17 40.40 2.89
C ILE A 123 19.13 40.18 1.37
N ASN A 124 19.17 38.94 0.90
CA ASN A 124 19.09 38.62 -0.52
C ASN A 124 17.67 38.88 -1.07
N LYS A 125 16.61 38.69 -0.29
CA LYS A 125 15.24 39.01 -0.71
C LYS A 125 15.04 40.50 -0.99
N GLU A 126 15.63 41.40 -0.18
CA GLU A 126 15.57 42.85 -0.41
C GLU A 126 16.38 43.30 -1.64
N ARG A 127 17.45 42.57 -2.01
CA ARG A 127 18.29 42.90 -3.17
C ARG A 127 17.67 42.58 -4.54
N TYR A 128 16.68 41.69 -4.61
CA TYR A 128 16.14 41.16 -5.89
C TYR A 128 14.63 41.43 -6.09
N ASP A 129 14.10 42.42 -5.38
CA ASP A 129 12.75 43.00 -5.47
C ASP A 129 11.66 42.12 -6.11
N ILE A 130 11.04 41.27 -5.28
CA ILE A 130 9.85 40.51 -5.69
C ILE A 130 8.62 41.38 -5.40
N THR A 131 8.14 42.11 -6.41
CA THR A 131 6.86 42.81 -6.33
C THR A 131 5.68 41.83 -6.13
N ASN A 132 4.77 42.24 -5.26
CA ASN A 132 3.56 41.51 -4.91
C ASN A 132 2.44 41.84 -5.90
N ASP A 133 2.05 40.87 -6.72
CA ASP A 133 0.71 40.85 -7.30
C ASP A 133 -0.09 39.76 -6.56
N SER A 134 -1.01 40.23 -5.74
CA SER A 134 -1.98 39.40 -5.01
C SER A 134 -3.23 39.23 -5.87
N ASN A 135 -3.40 38.05 -6.45
CA ASN A 135 -4.71 37.54 -6.81
C ASN A 135 -4.90 36.20 -6.11
N SER A 136 -5.51 36.25 -4.93
CA SER A 136 -6.13 35.11 -4.27
C SER A 136 -7.60 35.09 -4.66
N GLU A 137 -7.98 34.17 -5.55
CA GLU A 137 -9.37 33.75 -5.72
C GLU A 137 -9.50 32.28 -5.26
N GLU A 138 -10.35 32.14 -4.23
CA GLU A 138 -11.24 31.04 -3.84
C GLU A 138 -10.76 29.60 -3.65
N VAL A 139 -11.16 29.04 -2.49
CA VAL A 139 -11.83 27.72 -2.43
C VAL A 139 -13.03 27.82 -1.48
N ALA A 140 -14.23 27.88 -2.05
CA ALA A 140 -15.45 27.42 -1.41
C ALA A 140 -16.09 26.38 -2.34
N ALA A 141 -15.85 25.09 -2.07
CA ALA A 141 -16.67 23.98 -2.54
C ALA A 141 -16.18 22.69 -1.86
N ALA A 142 -16.60 22.49 -0.61
CA ALA A 142 -16.39 21.23 0.11
C ALA A 142 -17.72 20.70 0.64
N GLU A 143 -18.70 20.48 -0.24
CA GLU A 143 -19.88 19.68 0.08
C GLU A 143 -20.64 19.24 -1.18
N SER A 144 -20.04 18.39 -2.02
CA SER A 144 -20.82 17.62 -3.02
C SER A 144 -20.16 16.36 -3.61
N LEU A 145 -19.10 15.79 -3.00
CA LEU A 145 -18.30 14.73 -3.65
C LEU A 145 -18.37 13.33 -3.02
N ARG A 146 -19.41 13.01 -2.24
CA ARG A 146 -19.59 11.65 -1.68
C ARG A 146 -20.59 10.74 -2.42
N GLU A 147 -21.18 11.17 -3.53
CA GLU A 147 -22.19 10.38 -4.27
C GLU A 147 -21.83 9.97 -5.71
N ARG A 148 -20.54 9.95 -6.10
CA ARG A 148 -20.13 9.45 -7.43
C ARG A 148 -19.01 8.43 -7.40
N ARG A 149 -19.20 7.37 -6.62
CA ARG A 149 -18.31 6.21 -6.66
C ARG A 149 -19.11 4.93 -6.68
N LYS A 150 -19.44 4.49 -7.88
CA LYS A 150 -19.75 3.11 -8.28
C LYS A 150 -19.72 3.08 -9.81
N ASP A 151 -19.04 2.08 -10.35
CA ASP A 151 -19.00 1.72 -11.77
C ASP A 151 -18.52 2.79 -12.76
N VAL A 152 -17.19 3.01 -12.87
CA VAL A 152 -16.50 3.10 -14.17
C VAL A 152 -15.02 2.80 -13.91
N GLU A 153 -14.59 1.56 -14.12
CA GLU A 153 -13.21 1.23 -14.54
C GLU A 153 -13.16 -0.27 -14.89
N GLU A 154 -12.48 -0.58 -15.98
CA GLU A 154 -12.19 -1.90 -16.59
C GLU A 154 -13.19 -2.58 -17.55
N LYS A 155 -14.36 -2.01 -17.88
CA LYS A 155 -15.26 -2.68 -18.87
C LYS A 155 -15.21 -2.18 -20.31
N GLU A 156 -14.73 -0.96 -20.58
CA GLU A 156 -14.54 -0.47 -21.95
C GLU A 156 -13.28 0.39 -22.08
N VAL A 157 -12.21 -0.18 -22.62
CA VAL A 157 -10.96 0.53 -22.93
C VAL A 157 -11.07 1.13 -24.34
N VAL A 158 -10.96 2.46 -24.43
CA VAL A 158 -11.04 3.25 -25.67
C VAL A 158 -9.88 2.89 -26.61
N GLY A 159 -10.16 2.83 -27.93
CA GLY A 159 -9.16 2.64 -28.99
C GLY A 159 -8.58 1.23 -29.17
N LEU A 160 -8.73 0.32 -28.20
CA LEU A 160 -8.07 -1.00 -28.25
C LEU A 160 -8.94 -2.13 -28.82
N VAL A 161 -10.10 -1.86 -29.42
CA VAL A 161 -11.02 -2.94 -29.90
C VAL A 161 -10.43 -3.61 -31.13
N ASP A 162 -10.12 -2.84 -32.17
CA ASP A 162 -9.56 -3.37 -33.41
C ASP A 162 -8.15 -3.95 -33.18
N ASP A 163 -7.31 -3.28 -32.38
CA ASP A 163 -5.98 -3.78 -32.02
C ASP A 163 -6.05 -5.16 -31.33
N SER A 164 -7.00 -5.34 -30.41
CA SER A 164 -7.18 -6.62 -29.73
C SER A 164 -7.58 -7.73 -30.68
N ARG A 165 -8.43 -7.44 -31.68
CA ARG A 165 -8.82 -8.41 -32.71
C ARG A 165 -7.61 -8.84 -33.55
N VAL A 166 -6.81 -7.88 -34.00
CA VAL A 166 -5.62 -8.17 -34.83
C VAL A 166 -4.61 -9.05 -34.09
N VAL A 167 -4.37 -8.80 -32.80
CA VAL A 167 -3.45 -9.64 -32.02
C VAL A 167 -4.04 -11.02 -31.73
N ILE A 168 -5.36 -11.13 -31.51
CA ILE A 168 -6.03 -12.43 -31.34
C ILE A 168 -5.93 -13.27 -32.62
N GLU A 169 -6.13 -12.66 -33.80
CA GLU A 169 -5.94 -13.34 -35.10
C GLU A 169 -4.51 -13.87 -35.26
N LYS A 170 -3.49 -13.14 -34.76
CA LYS A 170 -2.10 -13.61 -34.75
C LYS A 170 -1.84 -14.73 -33.74
N LEU A 171 -2.62 -14.81 -32.66
CA LEU A 171 -2.54 -15.90 -31.70
C LEU A 171 -3.20 -17.18 -32.23
N ASP A 172 -4.20 -17.04 -33.10
CA ASP A 172 -4.99 -18.13 -33.70
C ASP A 172 -4.67 -18.34 -35.19
N ASP A 173 -3.39 -18.40 -35.53
CA ASP A 173 -2.91 -18.55 -36.91
C ASP A 173 -3.03 -19.97 -37.48
N GLY A 174 -3.63 -20.91 -36.73
CA GLY A 174 -3.85 -22.30 -37.13
C GLY A 174 -2.63 -23.21 -37.06
N ASP A 175 -1.47 -22.72 -36.62
CA ASP A 175 -0.23 -23.49 -36.54
C ASP A 175 -0.14 -24.32 -35.24
N SER A 176 0.43 -25.53 -35.33
CA SER A 176 0.65 -26.43 -34.20
C SER A 176 1.88 -26.06 -33.36
N ASP A 177 2.88 -25.41 -33.93
CA ASP A 177 4.15 -25.15 -33.25
C ASP A 177 4.00 -24.10 -32.13
N LEU A 178 4.88 -24.13 -31.13
CA LEU A 178 4.98 -23.08 -30.11
C LEU A 178 5.45 -21.77 -30.75
N LYS A 179 4.59 -20.75 -30.72
CA LYS A 179 4.89 -19.43 -31.32
C LYS A 179 4.89 -18.30 -30.31
N VAL A 180 5.73 -17.31 -30.60
CA VAL A 180 5.85 -16.08 -29.82
C VAL A 180 5.22 -14.92 -30.60
N VAL A 181 4.25 -14.25 -30.00
CA VAL A 181 3.63 -13.02 -30.51
C VAL A 181 4.09 -11.87 -29.63
N SER A 182 4.47 -10.73 -30.23
CA SER A 182 5.00 -9.60 -29.46
C SER A 182 4.23 -8.30 -29.72
N ILE A 183 3.86 -7.60 -28.65
CA ILE A 183 3.30 -6.24 -28.67
C ILE A 183 4.43 -5.25 -28.34
N ILE A 184 4.71 -4.34 -29.27
CA ILE A 184 5.81 -3.38 -29.20
C ILE A 184 5.24 -1.96 -29.16
N GLY A 185 5.87 -1.10 -28.37
CA GLY A 185 5.49 0.30 -28.29
C GLY A 185 6.13 1.03 -27.12
N MET A 186 6.13 2.36 -27.18
CA MET A 186 6.74 3.18 -26.14
C MET A 186 6.03 3.05 -24.79
N GLY A 187 6.66 3.59 -23.75
CA GLY A 187 6.11 3.65 -22.41
C GLY A 187 4.78 4.42 -22.33
N GLY A 188 3.83 3.96 -21.52
CA GLY A 188 2.53 4.62 -21.33
C GLY A 188 1.52 4.46 -22.49
N LEU A 189 1.87 3.66 -23.51
CA LEU A 189 1.03 3.46 -24.71
C LEU A 189 -0.14 2.49 -24.50
N GLY A 190 -0.17 1.77 -23.38
CA GLY A 190 -1.24 0.82 -23.07
C GLY A 190 -0.96 -0.62 -23.51
N LYS A 191 0.29 -1.02 -23.73
CA LYS A 191 0.67 -2.41 -24.10
C LYS A 191 0.13 -3.46 -23.12
N THR A 192 0.40 -3.27 -21.83
CA THR A 192 -0.13 -4.11 -20.74
C THR A 192 -1.66 -4.12 -20.74
N THR A 193 -2.29 -2.98 -21.01
CA THR A 193 -3.75 -2.85 -21.11
C THR A 193 -4.32 -3.65 -22.28
N LEU A 194 -3.67 -3.59 -23.45
CA LEU A 194 -4.04 -4.38 -24.63
C LEU A 194 -3.85 -5.88 -24.38
N ALA A 195 -2.69 -6.28 -23.85
CA ALA A 195 -2.41 -7.68 -23.50
C ALA A 195 -3.44 -8.20 -22.48
N ARG A 196 -3.85 -7.38 -21.50
CA ARG A 196 -4.86 -7.75 -20.50
C ARG A 196 -6.25 -7.90 -21.13
N LYS A 197 -6.61 -7.02 -22.06
CA LYS A 197 -7.86 -7.11 -22.82
C LYS A 197 -7.91 -8.39 -23.66
N ILE A 198 -6.81 -8.74 -24.33
CA ILE A 198 -6.66 -9.97 -25.11
C ILE A 198 -6.77 -11.20 -24.19
N TYR A 199 -5.99 -11.22 -23.12
CA TYR A 199 -5.94 -12.33 -22.15
C TYR A 199 -7.31 -12.62 -21.54
N ASN A 200 -8.09 -11.58 -21.24
CA ASN A 200 -9.44 -11.70 -20.66
C ASN A 200 -10.56 -11.90 -21.70
N SER A 201 -10.24 -11.96 -23.00
CA SER A 201 -11.27 -12.10 -24.04
C SER A 201 -11.85 -13.52 -24.07
N ASN A 202 -13.17 -13.65 -24.27
CA ASN A 202 -13.83 -14.96 -24.37
C ASN A 202 -13.27 -15.82 -25.52
N LEU A 203 -12.82 -15.18 -26.60
CA LEU A 203 -12.17 -15.88 -27.72
C LEU A 203 -10.88 -16.55 -27.25
N VAL A 204 -9.99 -15.81 -26.58
CA VAL A 204 -8.74 -16.36 -26.04
C VAL A 204 -8.99 -17.37 -24.92
N ASN A 205 -10.02 -17.17 -24.08
CA ASN A 205 -10.44 -18.15 -23.07
C ASN A 205 -10.75 -19.51 -23.71
N ASN A 206 -11.45 -19.52 -24.85
CA ASN A 206 -11.83 -20.75 -25.54
C ASN A 206 -10.66 -21.39 -26.28
N LEU A 207 -9.73 -20.56 -26.81
CA LEU A 207 -8.56 -21.03 -27.55
C LEU A 207 -7.49 -21.66 -26.66
N PHE A 208 -7.32 -21.15 -25.44
CA PHE A 208 -6.25 -21.55 -24.51
C PHE A 208 -6.83 -21.85 -23.12
N PRO A 209 -7.10 -23.13 -22.81
CA PRO A 209 -7.64 -23.51 -21.49
C PRO A 209 -6.68 -23.22 -20.32
N PHE A 210 -5.37 -23.25 -20.57
CA PHE A 210 -4.35 -22.98 -19.55
C PHE A 210 -3.63 -21.68 -19.85
N ARG A 211 -3.66 -20.72 -18.91
CA ARG A 211 -3.08 -19.41 -19.17
C ARG A 211 -2.40 -18.84 -17.96
N VAL A 212 -1.29 -18.17 -18.18
CA VAL A 212 -0.46 -17.65 -17.10
C VAL A 212 0.03 -16.26 -17.48
N TRP A 213 0.07 -15.35 -16.51
CA TRP A 213 0.60 -14.00 -16.67
C TRP A 213 1.76 -13.77 -15.72
N GLY A 214 2.88 -13.24 -16.23
CA GLY A 214 4.04 -12.84 -15.45
C GLY A 214 4.47 -11.43 -15.77
N TYR A 215 4.84 -10.69 -14.74
CA TYR A 215 5.46 -9.38 -14.86
C TYR A 215 6.98 -9.53 -14.84
N VAL A 216 7.67 -8.95 -15.82
CA VAL A 216 9.12 -8.96 -15.92
C VAL A 216 9.63 -7.57 -15.57
N SER A 217 10.01 -7.37 -14.31
CA SER A 217 10.70 -6.13 -13.91
C SER A 217 12.08 -6.04 -14.56
N ASN A 218 12.58 -4.81 -14.76
CA ASN A 218 13.96 -4.55 -15.20
C ASN A 218 15.01 -5.16 -14.24
N ASP A 219 14.68 -5.28 -12.95
CA ASP A 219 15.43 -6.06 -11.94
C ASP A 219 15.01 -7.53 -11.98
N TYR A 220 15.22 -8.19 -13.11
CA TYR A 220 14.73 -9.54 -13.37
C TYR A 220 15.20 -10.57 -12.32
N ARG A 221 14.22 -11.26 -11.70
CA ARG A 221 14.43 -12.35 -10.72
C ARG A 221 13.75 -13.65 -11.21
N PRO A 222 14.48 -14.56 -11.87
CA PRO A 222 13.92 -15.79 -12.45
C PRO A 222 13.08 -16.63 -11.47
N GLN A 223 13.58 -16.80 -10.24
CA GLN A 223 12.89 -17.57 -9.18
C GLN A 223 11.49 -17.04 -8.87
N GLU A 224 11.37 -15.72 -8.70
CA GLU A 224 10.09 -15.09 -8.35
C GLU A 224 9.10 -15.22 -9.51
N LEU A 225 9.58 -15.12 -10.75
CA LEU A 225 8.76 -15.31 -11.95
C LEU A 225 8.25 -16.75 -12.07
N PHE A 226 9.11 -17.77 -11.94
CA PHE A 226 8.68 -19.17 -11.98
C PHE A 226 7.71 -19.52 -10.85
N LEU A 227 7.97 -19.01 -9.63
CA LEU A 227 7.06 -19.16 -8.50
C LEU A 227 5.71 -18.51 -8.75
N SER A 228 5.68 -17.37 -9.43
CA SER A 228 4.43 -16.69 -9.80
C SER A 228 3.61 -17.53 -10.79
N PHE A 229 4.27 -18.19 -11.74
CA PHE A 229 3.63 -19.08 -12.71
C PHE A 229 3.07 -20.34 -12.06
N LEU A 230 3.88 -21.02 -11.25
CA LEU A 230 3.47 -22.20 -10.50
C LEU A 230 2.30 -21.91 -9.56
N ARG A 231 2.25 -20.70 -8.97
CA ARG A 231 1.13 -20.27 -8.13
C ARG A 231 -0.18 -20.15 -8.90
N CYS A 232 -0.12 -19.85 -10.20
CA CYS A 232 -1.30 -19.78 -11.05
C CYS A 232 -1.73 -21.16 -11.54
N LEU A 233 -0.78 -22.05 -11.81
CA LEU A 233 -1.04 -23.37 -12.39
C LEU A 233 -1.40 -24.46 -11.37
N LEU A 234 -0.88 -24.37 -10.15
CA LEU A 234 -1.06 -25.38 -9.10
C LEU A 234 -2.20 -25.02 -8.16
N SER A 235 -2.87 -26.04 -7.61
CA SER A 235 -3.74 -25.82 -6.46
C SER A 235 -2.93 -25.31 -5.27
N LYS A 236 -3.57 -24.56 -4.38
CA LYS A 236 -2.90 -24.05 -3.17
C LYS A 236 -2.22 -25.17 -2.36
N PHE A 237 -2.83 -26.34 -2.28
CA PHE A 237 -2.26 -27.49 -1.58
C PHE A 237 -0.96 -27.99 -2.26
N GLU A 238 -0.95 -28.12 -3.58
CA GLU A 238 0.24 -28.52 -4.36
C GLU A 238 1.34 -27.46 -4.31
N TYR A 239 0.97 -26.17 -4.38
CA TYR A 239 1.90 -25.06 -4.26
C TYR A 239 2.56 -25.01 -2.86
N ASP A 240 1.77 -25.12 -1.80
CA ASP A 240 2.27 -25.14 -0.42
C ASP A 240 3.14 -26.39 -0.16
N ALA A 241 2.85 -27.51 -0.84
CA ALA A 241 3.66 -28.73 -0.77
C ALA A 241 5.07 -28.56 -1.36
N LEU A 242 5.30 -27.60 -2.27
CA LEU A 242 6.64 -27.28 -2.78
C LEU A 242 7.60 -26.80 -1.68
N PHE A 243 7.06 -26.34 -0.54
CA PHE A 243 7.81 -25.76 0.56
C PHE A 243 7.76 -26.59 1.86
N LYS A 244 7.09 -27.76 1.85
CA LYS A 244 7.06 -28.66 3.00
C LYS A 244 8.39 -29.42 3.10
N LYS A 245 9.00 -29.41 4.29
CA LYS A 245 10.20 -30.20 4.59
C LYS A 245 9.92 -31.69 4.35
N LYS A 246 10.81 -32.38 3.63
CA LYS A 246 11.00 -33.82 3.80
C LYS A 246 11.98 -34.03 4.96
N GLU A 247 11.70 -34.99 5.82
CA GLU A 247 12.46 -35.24 7.06
C GLU A 247 13.87 -35.83 6.82
N ASP A 248 14.22 -36.19 5.58
CA ASP A 248 15.46 -36.93 5.25
C ASP A 248 16.48 -36.18 4.37
N GLU A 249 16.34 -34.87 4.14
CA GLU A 249 17.36 -34.09 3.39
C GLU A 249 18.02 -33.03 4.29
N ASP A 250 19.34 -33.17 4.49
CA ASP A 250 20.19 -32.21 5.20
C ASP A 250 20.09 -30.80 4.59
N GLU A 251 20.01 -29.80 5.49
CA GLU A 251 20.10 -28.34 5.30
C GLU A 251 19.65 -27.70 3.96
N ALA A 252 18.45 -27.12 3.99
CA ALA A 252 18.08 -25.82 3.41
C ALA A 252 18.69 -25.44 2.05
N ILE A 253 18.47 -26.24 1.01
CA ILE A 253 18.52 -25.73 -0.36
C ILE A 253 17.15 -25.14 -0.67
N ALA A 254 17.05 -23.80 -0.67
CA ALA A 254 15.94 -23.11 -1.33
C ALA A 254 15.72 -23.75 -2.72
N MET A 255 14.48 -24.04 -3.12
CA MET A 255 14.17 -24.64 -4.42
C MET A 255 14.98 -23.96 -5.54
N SER A 256 15.94 -24.67 -6.13
CA SER A 256 16.81 -24.10 -7.16
C SER A 256 16.01 -23.72 -8.41
N GLU A 257 16.53 -22.80 -9.21
CA GLU A 257 15.89 -22.32 -10.44
C GLU A 257 15.56 -23.48 -11.40
N GLU A 258 16.48 -24.43 -11.55
CA GLU A 258 16.33 -25.63 -12.37
C GLU A 258 15.17 -26.52 -11.90
N LYS A 259 14.99 -26.67 -10.57
CA LYS A 259 13.89 -27.47 -10.03
C LYS A 259 12.55 -26.77 -10.28
N LEU A 260 12.47 -25.45 -10.09
CA LEU A 260 11.26 -24.66 -10.36
C LEU A 260 10.89 -24.72 -11.84
N LYS A 261 11.89 -24.59 -12.71
CA LYS A 261 11.76 -24.69 -14.16
C LYS A 261 11.23 -26.05 -14.61
N LYS A 262 11.83 -27.13 -14.13
CA LYS A 262 11.37 -28.50 -14.41
C LYS A 262 9.93 -28.72 -13.93
N LYS A 263 9.58 -28.19 -12.75
CA LYS A 263 8.22 -28.29 -12.23
C LYS A 263 7.21 -27.54 -13.11
N LEU A 264 7.59 -26.36 -13.61
CA LEU A 264 6.76 -25.58 -14.52
C LEU A 264 6.55 -26.33 -15.84
N GLU A 265 7.62 -26.88 -16.40
CA GLU A 265 7.57 -27.71 -17.61
C GLU A 265 6.63 -28.91 -17.43
N GLU A 266 6.74 -29.65 -16.32
CA GLU A 266 5.81 -30.74 -15.96
C GLU A 266 4.36 -30.29 -15.87
N CYS A 267 4.10 -29.07 -15.41
CA CYS A 267 2.74 -28.53 -15.28
C CYS A 267 2.13 -28.16 -16.63
N LEU A 268 2.95 -27.77 -17.60
CA LEU A 268 2.53 -27.33 -18.94
C LEU A 268 2.47 -28.46 -19.96
N LYS A 269 3.27 -29.52 -19.75
CA LYS A 269 3.35 -30.65 -20.67
C LYS A 269 2.00 -31.28 -20.98
N GLY A 270 1.73 -31.51 -22.26
CA GLY A 270 0.50 -32.09 -22.80
C GLY A 270 -0.70 -31.14 -22.80
N LYS A 271 -0.52 -29.85 -22.48
CA LYS A 271 -1.61 -28.86 -22.40
C LYS A 271 -1.40 -27.75 -23.41
N LYS A 272 -2.49 -27.30 -24.03
CA LYS A 272 -2.48 -26.08 -24.86
C LYS A 272 -2.53 -24.86 -23.95
N TYR A 273 -1.52 -23.99 -24.02
CA TYR A 273 -1.38 -22.86 -23.12
C TYR A 273 -1.11 -21.52 -23.80
N LEU A 274 -1.44 -20.43 -23.10
CA LEU A 274 -0.98 -19.07 -23.39
C LEU A 274 -0.20 -18.50 -22.19
N ILE A 275 1.06 -18.13 -22.39
CA ILE A 275 1.88 -17.47 -21.37
C ILE A 275 2.09 -16.01 -21.77
N VAL A 276 1.75 -15.08 -20.89
CA VAL A 276 2.01 -13.65 -21.08
C VAL A 276 3.25 -13.25 -20.27
N LEU A 277 4.26 -12.72 -20.95
CA LEU A 277 5.46 -12.11 -20.36
C LEU A 277 5.38 -10.60 -20.59
N ASP A 278 5.01 -9.88 -19.53
CA ASP A 278 4.75 -8.44 -19.61
C ASP A 278 6.01 -7.62 -19.26
N ASP A 279 6.32 -6.65 -20.12
CA ASP A 279 7.41 -5.65 -20.07
C ASP A 279 8.84 -6.24 -20.08
N ILE A 280 9.18 -7.07 -21.07
CA ILE A 280 10.57 -7.58 -21.19
C ILE A 280 11.53 -6.48 -21.64
N TRP A 281 12.57 -6.24 -20.84
CA TRP A 281 13.60 -5.22 -21.09
C TRP A 281 14.90 -5.76 -21.70
N LYS A 282 15.24 -7.03 -21.49
CA LYS A 282 16.55 -7.58 -21.89
C LYS A 282 16.43 -9.00 -22.45
N THR A 283 17.34 -9.37 -23.35
CA THR A 283 17.32 -10.67 -24.04
C THR A 283 17.63 -11.84 -23.11
N GLU A 284 18.43 -11.62 -22.06
CA GLU A 284 18.82 -12.67 -21.11
C GLU A 284 17.62 -13.21 -20.32
N VAL A 285 16.56 -12.40 -20.15
CA VAL A 285 15.30 -12.84 -19.55
C VAL A 285 14.73 -14.00 -20.37
N TRP A 286 14.70 -13.86 -21.69
CA TRP A 286 14.18 -14.87 -22.59
C TRP A 286 15.01 -16.16 -22.53
N ASP A 287 16.33 -16.05 -22.53
CA ASP A 287 17.22 -17.22 -22.42
C ASP A 287 16.99 -18.03 -21.15
N ALA A 288 16.72 -17.35 -20.03
CA ALA A 288 16.43 -18.00 -18.76
C ALA A 288 15.11 -18.77 -18.77
N VAL A 289 14.04 -18.19 -19.35
CA VAL A 289 12.67 -18.74 -19.27
C VAL A 289 12.30 -19.67 -20.42
N LYS A 290 12.84 -19.49 -21.63
CA LYS A 290 12.35 -20.17 -22.86
C LYS A 290 12.32 -21.69 -22.70
N SER A 291 13.33 -22.24 -22.04
CA SER A 291 13.48 -23.68 -21.88
C SER A 291 12.55 -24.27 -20.80
N ALA A 292 11.73 -23.46 -20.13
CA ALA A 292 10.67 -23.89 -19.22
C ALA A 292 9.34 -24.19 -19.94
N PHE A 293 9.23 -23.82 -21.22
CA PHE A 293 7.99 -23.87 -21.98
C PHE A 293 8.08 -25.02 -23.00
N PRO A 294 7.40 -26.15 -22.76
CA PRO A 294 7.45 -27.30 -23.66
C PRO A 294 6.67 -26.99 -24.94
N ASP A 295 7.25 -27.36 -26.09
CA ASP A 295 6.52 -27.39 -27.36
C ASP A 295 6.05 -28.82 -27.62
N ASP A 296 4.77 -29.06 -27.39
CA ASP A 296 4.10 -30.34 -27.63
C ASP A 296 3.27 -30.30 -28.93
N GLU A 297 3.56 -29.38 -29.86
CA GLU A 297 2.89 -29.24 -31.17
C GLU A 297 1.35 -29.13 -31.06
N ASN A 298 0.87 -28.47 -30.02
CA ASN A 298 -0.56 -28.36 -29.69
C ASN A 298 -1.14 -26.95 -29.88
N GLY A 299 -0.38 -26.08 -30.54
CA GLY A 299 -0.74 -24.69 -30.82
C GLY A 299 -0.60 -23.77 -29.61
N SER A 300 0.34 -24.05 -28.71
CA SER A 300 0.63 -23.18 -27.56
C SER A 300 1.26 -21.84 -27.99
N ARG A 301 1.04 -20.78 -27.21
CA ARG A 301 1.48 -19.41 -27.55
C ARG A 301 2.16 -18.71 -26.36
N ILE A 302 3.09 -17.83 -26.69
CA ILE A 302 3.69 -16.90 -25.74
C ILE A 302 3.45 -15.48 -26.24
N LEU A 303 2.79 -14.65 -25.42
CA LEU A 303 2.56 -13.24 -25.70
C LEU A 303 3.55 -12.39 -24.91
N ILE A 304 4.38 -11.62 -25.61
CA ILE A 304 5.38 -10.74 -25.00
C ILE A 304 4.94 -9.29 -25.18
N THR A 305 5.07 -8.46 -24.15
CA THR A 305 5.06 -6.99 -24.32
C THR A 305 6.48 -6.44 -24.10
N SER A 306 6.91 -5.50 -24.94
CA SER A 306 8.23 -4.86 -24.78
C SER A 306 8.24 -3.44 -25.35
N ARG A 307 9.18 -2.63 -24.85
CA ARG A 307 9.52 -1.31 -25.40
C ARG A 307 10.63 -1.41 -26.44
N ILE A 308 11.38 -2.52 -26.45
CA ILE A 308 12.64 -2.66 -27.18
C ILE A 308 12.42 -3.65 -28.32
N GLN A 309 12.50 -3.14 -29.55
CA GLN A 309 12.30 -3.94 -30.75
C GLN A 309 13.35 -5.06 -30.87
N GLU A 310 14.59 -4.84 -30.43
CA GLU A 310 15.65 -5.85 -30.46
C GLU A 310 15.29 -7.10 -29.64
N VAL A 311 14.63 -6.94 -28.49
CA VAL A 311 14.20 -8.05 -27.65
C VAL A 311 13.23 -8.97 -28.39
N THR A 312 12.28 -8.41 -29.14
CA THR A 312 11.28 -9.21 -29.87
C THR A 312 11.86 -9.92 -31.09
N HIS A 313 12.91 -9.37 -31.70
CA HIS A 313 13.64 -10.04 -32.77
C HIS A 313 14.43 -11.23 -32.20
N TYR A 314 15.07 -11.03 -31.04
CA TYR A 314 15.84 -12.06 -30.36
C TYR A 314 14.98 -13.23 -29.88
N THR A 315 13.75 -12.98 -29.45
CA THR A 315 12.84 -14.04 -28.96
C THR A 315 12.33 -14.96 -30.07
N GLY A 316 12.69 -14.71 -31.33
CA GLY A 316 12.15 -15.45 -32.48
C GLY A 316 10.66 -15.18 -32.69
N SER A 317 10.19 -13.96 -32.38
CA SER A 317 8.79 -13.58 -32.53
C SER A 317 8.33 -13.78 -33.98
N THR A 318 7.38 -14.70 -34.16
CA THR A 318 6.82 -15.01 -35.49
C THR A 318 5.85 -13.94 -35.95
N SER A 319 5.39 -13.08 -35.03
CA SER A 319 4.42 -12.03 -35.31
C SER A 319 4.59 -10.85 -34.35
N GLN A 320 4.98 -9.70 -34.90
CA GLN A 320 5.12 -8.44 -34.16
C GLN A 320 3.92 -7.53 -34.42
N PHE A 321 3.45 -6.85 -33.38
CA PHE A 321 2.39 -5.86 -33.43
C PHE A 321 2.86 -4.55 -32.79
N ASN A 322 3.07 -3.54 -33.63
CA ASN A 322 3.40 -2.19 -33.16
C ASN A 322 2.10 -1.49 -32.77
N LEU A 323 1.90 -1.28 -31.47
CA LEU A 323 0.73 -0.60 -30.94
C LEU A 323 0.77 0.88 -31.40
N PRO A 324 -0.25 1.37 -32.13
CA PRO A 324 -0.31 2.78 -32.52
C PRO A 324 -0.63 3.71 -31.34
N LEU A 325 -0.39 5.01 -31.55
CA LEU A 325 -0.95 6.08 -30.71
C LEU A 325 -2.44 6.22 -30.95
N LEU A 326 -3.18 6.73 -29.96
CA LEU A 326 -4.58 7.05 -30.13
C LEU A 326 -4.75 8.18 -31.15
N ASN A 327 -5.76 8.06 -32.00
CA ASN A 327 -6.17 9.14 -32.89
C ASN A 327 -6.83 10.28 -32.09
N LYS A 328 -7.19 11.38 -32.77
CA LYS A 328 -7.71 12.57 -32.10
C LYS A 328 -9.05 12.31 -31.43
N GLU A 329 -9.89 11.52 -32.06
CA GLU A 329 -11.23 11.15 -31.61
C GLU A 329 -11.16 10.26 -30.37
N GLU A 330 -10.34 9.21 -30.41
CA GLU A 330 -10.07 8.30 -29.28
C GLU A 330 -9.43 9.04 -28.11
N SER A 331 -8.49 9.95 -28.40
CA SER A 331 -7.84 10.76 -27.38
C SER A 331 -8.84 11.66 -26.65
N TRP A 332 -9.72 12.30 -27.43
CA TRP A 332 -10.80 13.12 -26.88
C TRP A 332 -11.80 12.30 -26.08
N GLU A 333 -12.18 11.11 -26.58
CA GLU A 333 -13.09 10.22 -25.88
C GLU A 333 -12.52 9.79 -24.53
N LEU A 334 -11.26 9.35 -24.48
CA LEU A 334 -10.58 8.97 -23.25
C LEU A 334 -10.54 10.12 -22.25
N PHE A 335 -10.13 11.32 -22.70
CA PHE A 335 -10.08 12.51 -21.86
C PHE A 335 -11.47 12.91 -21.34
N SER A 336 -12.46 12.97 -22.22
CA SER A 336 -13.81 13.40 -21.89
C SER A 336 -14.49 12.45 -20.90
N ARG A 337 -14.37 11.13 -21.13
CA ARG A 337 -14.88 10.10 -20.21
C ARG A 337 -14.32 10.32 -18.80
N LYS A 338 -13.03 10.62 -18.68
CA LYS A 338 -12.37 10.88 -17.39
C LYS A 338 -12.79 12.20 -16.74
N VAL A 339 -12.81 13.31 -17.49
CA VAL A 339 -13.12 14.65 -16.95
C VAL A 339 -14.59 14.78 -16.53
N PHE A 340 -15.51 14.17 -17.28
CA PHE A 340 -16.95 14.33 -17.07
C PHE A 340 -17.61 13.10 -16.42
N GLY A 341 -16.87 12.01 -16.21
CA GLY A 341 -17.41 10.78 -15.62
C GLY A 341 -18.51 10.15 -16.48
N GLY A 342 -18.30 10.11 -17.80
CA GLY A 342 -19.27 9.60 -18.78
C GLY A 342 -20.44 10.55 -19.10
N LYS A 343 -20.50 11.75 -18.50
CA LYS A 343 -21.49 12.77 -18.86
C LYS A 343 -21.06 13.56 -20.10
N MET A 344 -22.02 14.20 -20.76
CA MET A 344 -21.73 15.07 -21.91
C MET A 344 -20.91 16.29 -21.49
N CYS A 345 -19.89 16.59 -22.30
CA CYS A 345 -19.11 17.82 -22.22
C CYS A 345 -19.98 19.03 -22.64
N PRO A 346 -19.94 20.16 -21.91
CA PRO A 346 -20.51 21.42 -22.37
C PRO A 346 -19.90 21.86 -23.71
N SER A 347 -20.75 22.28 -24.66
CA SER A 347 -20.33 22.60 -26.03
C SER A 347 -19.33 23.76 -26.11
N ASP A 348 -19.41 24.69 -25.16
CA ASP A 348 -18.52 25.85 -25.01
C ASP A 348 -17.11 25.49 -24.52
N LEU A 349 -16.92 24.28 -23.97
CA LEU A 349 -15.64 23.76 -23.50
C LEU A 349 -15.05 22.68 -24.40
N GLU A 350 -15.84 22.07 -25.28
CA GLU A 350 -15.42 20.94 -26.11
C GLU A 350 -14.22 21.26 -27.01
N SER A 351 -14.28 22.38 -27.73
CA SER A 351 -13.20 22.80 -28.64
C SER A 351 -11.90 23.06 -27.89
N LEU A 352 -12.01 23.65 -26.69
CA LEU A 352 -10.88 23.95 -25.82
C LEU A 352 -10.31 22.67 -25.20
N GLY A 353 -11.16 21.74 -24.77
CA GLY A 353 -10.79 20.42 -24.29
C GLY A 353 -10.04 19.60 -25.33
N LYS A 354 -10.55 19.54 -26.57
CA LYS A 354 -9.86 18.90 -27.70
C LYS A 354 -8.46 19.51 -27.89
N SER A 355 -8.36 20.83 -27.85
CA SER A 355 -7.07 21.53 -27.99
C SER A 355 -6.10 21.27 -26.82
N ILE A 356 -6.59 21.09 -25.58
CA ILE A 356 -5.76 20.69 -24.44
C ILE A 356 -5.20 19.28 -24.67
N VAL A 357 -6.05 18.34 -25.09
CA VAL A 357 -5.67 16.93 -25.33
C VAL A 357 -4.67 16.76 -26.46
N GLU A 358 -4.71 17.62 -27.48
CA GLU A 358 -3.74 17.60 -28.58
C GLU A 358 -2.29 17.72 -28.08
N SER A 359 -2.06 18.38 -26.94
CA SER A 359 -0.72 18.45 -26.33
C SER A 359 -0.17 17.08 -25.89
N CYS A 360 -1.04 16.08 -25.66
CA CYS A 360 -0.66 14.71 -25.29
C CYS A 360 -0.23 13.84 -26.48
N LYS A 361 -0.38 14.33 -27.72
CA LYS A 361 -0.01 13.64 -28.98
C LYS A 361 -0.49 12.17 -29.06
N GLY A 362 -1.67 11.88 -28.52
CA GLY A 362 -2.27 10.54 -28.59
C GLY A 362 -1.76 9.52 -27.58
N LEU A 363 -0.90 9.89 -26.62
CA LEU A 363 -0.38 8.95 -25.63
C LEU A 363 -1.39 8.75 -24.46
N PRO A 364 -1.92 7.53 -24.23
CA PRO A 364 -2.95 7.28 -23.22
C PRO A 364 -2.57 7.72 -21.80
N LEU A 365 -1.36 7.41 -21.33
CA LEU A 365 -0.92 7.81 -19.99
C LEU A 365 -0.92 9.33 -19.79
N ALA A 366 -0.41 10.07 -20.78
CA ALA A 366 -0.38 11.53 -20.72
C ALA A 366 -1.81 12.12 -20.73
N ILE A 367 -2.70 11.53 -21.53
CA ILE A 367 -4.11 11.93 -21.61
C ILE A 367 -4.80 11.71 -20.26
N GLU A 368 -4.68 10.52 -19.67
CA GLU A 368 -5.28 10.18 -18.37
C GLU A 368 -4.80 11.10 -17.24
N VAL A 369 -3.50 11.38 -17.18
CA VAL A 369 -2.93 12.24 -16.13
C VAL A 369 -3.33 13.71 -16.32
N LEU A 370 -3.35 14.20 -17.56
CA LEU A 370 -3.82 15.55 -17.86
C LEU A 370 -5.34 15.68 -17.60
N ALA A 371 -6.13 14.67 -17.97
CA ALA A 371 -7.56 14.60 -17.68
C ALA A 371 -7.83 14.60 -16.17
N GLY A 372 -7.08 13.80 -15.40
CA GLY A 372 -7.17 13.76 -13.94
C GLY A 372 -6.86 15.12 -13.29
N LEU A 373 -5.91 15.88 -13.84
CA LEU A 373 -5.64 17.25 -13.42
C LEU A 373 -6.81 18.19 -13.76
N VAL A 374 -7.24 18.21 -15.03
CA VAL A 374 -8.30 19.11 -15.51
C VAL A 374 -9.65 18.82 -14.83
N ALA A 375 -9.92 17.55 -14.48
CA ALA A 375 -11.14 17.14 -13.76
C ALA A 375 -11.28 17.84 -12.39
N LYS A 376 -10.16 18.20 -11.75
CA LYS A 376 -10.11 18.90 -10.45
C LYS A 376 -10.10 20.42 -10.58
N LYS A 377 -10.09 20.96 -11.80
CA LYS A 377 -10.19 22.39 -12.08
C LYS A 377 -11.64 22.83 -12.25
N GLU A 378 -11.86 24.12 -12.08
CA GLU A 378 -13.11 24.75 -12.45
C GLU A 378 -13.39 24.48 -13.94
N LYS A 379 -14.64 24.11 -14.26
CA LYS A 379 -15.08 23.86 -15.63
C LYS A 379 -15.50 25.18 -16.29
N SER A 380 -14.54 26.10 -16.41
CA SER A 380 -14.71 27.43 -16.98
C SER A 380 -13.76 27.65 -18.15
N GLN A 381 -14.16 28.47 -19.13
CA GLN A 381 -13.31 28.80 -20.27
C GLN A 381 -11.98 29.44 -19.84
N ARG A 382 -12.00 30.29 -18.81
CA ARG A 382 -10.81 30.97 -18.28
C ARG A 382 -9.75 29.98 -17.80
N GLU A 383 -10.15 29.03 -16.94
CA GLU A 383 -9.20 28.07 -16.38
C GLU A 383 -8.74 27.05 -17.43
N TRP A 384 -9.62 26.62 -18.34
CA TRP A 384 -9.23 25.72 -19.43
C TRP A 384 -8.30 26.39 -20.45
N LEU A 385 -8.46 27.69 -20.71
CA LEU A 385 -7.57 28.44 -21.59
C LEU A 385 -6.19 28.58 -20.96
N ARG A 386 -6.13 28.79 -19.65
CA ARG A 386 -4.89 28.75 -18.88
C ARG A 386 -4.22 27.38 -18.97
N MET A 387 -4.97 26.30 -18.80
CA MET A 387 -4.45 24.93 -18.91
C MET A 387 -3.89 24.64 -20.31
N LYS A 388 -4.60 25.06 -21.36
CA LYS A 388 -4.13 24.98 -22.76
C LYS A 388 -2.80 25.69 -22.96
N ASN A 389 -2.68 26.92 -22.46
CA ASN A 389 -1.47 27.71 -22.66
C ASN A 389 -0.26 27.08 -21.96
N ILE A 390 -0.45 26.54 -20.75
CA ILE A 390 0.62 25.87 -20.00
C ILE A 390 1.04 24.57 -20.70
N SER A 391 0.09 23.72 -21.10
CA SER A 391 0.43 22.45 -21.75
C SER A 391 1.08 22.66 -23.12
N TRP A 392 0.63 23.67 -23.88
CA TRP A 392 1.25 24.05 -25.14
C TRP A 392 2.68 24.55 -24.97
N GLN A 393 2.93 25.41 -23.98
CA GLN A 393 4.27 25.94 -23.72
C GLN A 393 5.28 24.83 -23.39
N LEU A 394 4.85 23.86 -22.59
CA LEU A 394 5.69 22.72 -22.22
C LEU A 394 6.01 21.79 -23.40
N THR A 395 5.10 21.67 -24.37
CA THR A 395 5.20 20.69 -25.45
C THR A 395 5.60 21.27 -26.81
N LYS A 396 5.92 22.58 -26.85
CA LYS A 396 6.15 23.38 -28.06
C LYS A 396 7.34 22.89 -28.90
N ASP A 397 8.47 22.60 -28.26
CA ASP A 397 9.72 22.28 -28.97
C ASP A 397 9.87 20.76 -29.21
N LYS A 398 9.60 19.96 -28.18
CA LYS A 398 9.60 18.50 -28.23
C LYS A 398 8.57 17.98 -27.23
N PHE A 399 7.89 16.91 -27.60
CA PHE A 399 6.97 16.26 -26.67
C PHE A 399 7.74 15.31 -25.78
N GLU A 400 7.79 15.61 -24.49
CA GLU A 400 8.28 14.69 -23.47
C GLU A 400 7.15 14.40 -22.48
N VAL A 401 6.81 13.12 -22.35
CA VAL A 401 5.74 12.64 -21.46
C VAL A 401 5.92 13.17 -20.04
N MET A 402 7.18 13.25 -19.61
CA MET A 402 7.58 13.74 -18.30
C MET A 402 7.09 15.16 -18.02
N ASP A 403 6.98 16.04 -19.03
CA ASP A 403 6.50 17.40 -18.82
C ASP A 403 5.02 17.43 -18.42
N ILE A 404 4.20 16.56 -19.01
CA ILE A 404 2.78 16.44 -18.66
C ILE A 404 2.61 15.80 -17.28
N LEU A 405 3.39 14.77 -16.99
CA LEU A 405 3.36 14.13 -15.66
C LEU A 405 3.80 15.11 -14.57
N LYS A 406 4.87 15.86 -14.83
CA LYS A 406 5.39 16.90 -13.94
C LYS A 406 4.38 18.03 -13.77
N LEU A 407 3.69 18.46 -14.82
CA LEU A 407 2.62 19.44 -14.72
C LEU A 407 1.53 19.01 -13.73
N SER A 408 1.11 17.75 -13.76
CA SER A 408 0.15 17.21 -12.79
C SER A 408 0.69 17.21 -11.36
N TYR A 409 1.95 16.79 -11.18
CA TYR A 409 2.64 16.86 -9.89
C TYR A 409 2.79 18.30 -9.36
N ASP A 410 3.13 19.25 -10.22
CA ASP A 410 3.34 20.65 -9.84
C ASP A 410 2.04 21.30 -9.35
N ASN A 411 0.91 20.88 -9.92
CA ASN A 411 -0.44 21.30 -9.53
C ASN A 411 -1.06 20.48 -8.38
N LEU A 412 -0.34 19.51 -7.79
CA LEU A 412 -0.82 18.81 -6.60
C LEU A 412 -0.84 19.73 -5.37
N PRO A 413 -1.86 19.59 -4.50
CA PRO A 413 -1.81 20.15 -3.15
C PRO A 413 -0.57 19.69 -2.39
N GLN A 414 0.04 20.57 -1.60
CA GLN A 414 1.31 20.30 -0.91
C GLN A 414 1.27 19.04 -0.04
N ARG A 415 0.14 18.79 0.64
CA ARG A 415 -0.09 17.58 1.45
C ARG A 415 0.06 16.28 0.63
N LEU A 416 -0.37 16.29 -0.63
CA LEU A 416 -0.35 15.12 -1.50
C LEU A 416 0.99 14.92 -2.20
N LYS A 417 1.77 15.98 -2.42
CA LYS A 417 3.09 15.85 -3.06
C LYS A 417 3.98 14.88 -2.28
N THR A 418 4.02 15.03 -0.96
CA THR A 418 4.79 14.16 -0.07
C THR A 418 4.31 12.71 -0.13
N CYS A 419 2.99 12.49 -0.09
CA CYS A 419 2.37 11.17 -0.20
C CYS A 419 2.66 10.51 -1.56
N PHE A 420 2.58 11.28 -2.65
CA PHE A 420 2.87 10.82 -4.00
C PHE A 420 4.34 10.41 -4.16
N LEU A 421 5.29 11.28 -3.78
CA LEU A 421 6.72 10.96 -3.85
C LEU A 421 7.10 9.72 -3.01
N TYR A 422 6.35 9.46 -1.94
CA TYR A 422 6.56 8.29 -1.10
C TYR A 422 6.36 6.96 -1.82
N PHE A 423 5.62 6.91 -2.93
CA PHE A 423 5.46 5.68 -3.72
C PHE A 423 6.78 5.21 -4.35
N ALA A 424 7.78 6.09 -4.53
CA ALA A 424 9.10 5.69 -5.01
C ALA A 424 9.84 4.71 -4.08
N ILE A 425 9.40 4.53 -2.81
CA ILE A 425 10.02 3.53 -1.93
C ILE A 425 9.85 2.11 -2.47
N TYR A 426 8.79 1.84 -3.23
CA TYR A 426 8.44 0.51 -3.68
C TYR A 426 9.22 0.11 -4.95
N PRO A 427 9.52 -1.19 -5.13
CA PRO A 427 10.02 -1.70 -6.40
C PRO A 427 9.06 -1.39 -7.57
N GLU A 428 9.58 -1.50 -8.79
CA GLU A 428 8.76 -1.43 -10.00
C GLU A 428 7.65 -2.50 -9.99
N ASP A 429 6.48 -2.18 -10.54
CA ASP A 429 5.28 -3.03 -10.60
C ASP A 429 4.71 -3.59 -9.27
N TYR A 430 5.28 -3.17 -8.13
CA TYR A 430 4.92 -3.69 -6.83
C TYR A 430 3.43 -3.42 -6.52
N GLU A 431 2.68 -4.46 -6.17
CA GLU A 431 1.30 -4.30 -5.72
C GLU A 431 1.28 -3.83 -4.26
N ILE A 432 0.85 -2.58 -4.05
CA ILE A 432 0.93 -1.90 -2.77
C ILE A 432 -0.39 -2.05 -2.02
N SER A 433 -0.31 -2.56 -0.79
CA SER A 433 -1.42 -2.55 0.16
C SER A 433 -1.75 -1.11 0.55
N ALA A 434 -3.00 -0.69 0.31
CA ALA A 434 -3.48 0.64 0.70
C ALA A 434 -3.32 0.87 2.21
N ARG A 435 -3.58 -0.18 3.00
CA ARG A 435 -3.37 -0.15 4.45
C ARG A 435 -1.92 0.16 4.79
N ASP A 436 -0.95 -0.49 4.13
CA ASP A 436 0.45 -0.38 4.52
C ASP A 436 0.98 1.01 4.19
N VAL A 437 0.65 1.56 3.02
CA VAL A 437 1.06 2.92 2.62
C VAL A 437 0.41 3.99 3.50
N ILE A 438 -0.87 3.83 3.87
CA ILE A 438 -1.56 4.72 4.82
C ILE A 438 -0.86 4.70 6.19
N GLN A 439 -0.51 3.53 6.71
CA GLN A 439 0.17 3.39 7.99
C GLN A 439 1.56 4.04 7.95
N LEU A 440 2.27 3.92 6.83
CA LEU A 440 3.53 4.59 6.61
C LEU A 440 3.36 6.12 6.61
N TRP A 441 2.40 6.68 5.86
CA TRP A 441 2.15 8.13 5.86
C TRP A 441 1.79 8.68 7.24
N ILE A 442 1.02 7.94 8.03
CA ILE A 442 0.71 8.30 9.43
C ILE A 442 1.99 8.28 10.28
N ALA A 443 2.80 7.23 10.18
CA ALA A 443 4.04 7.10 10.95
C ALA A 443 5.07 8.19 10.61
N GLU A 444 5.10 8.62 9.35
CA GLU A 444 5.90 9.74 8.85
C GLU A 444 5.37 11.10 9.31
N GLY A 445 4.11 11.18 9.71
CA GLY A 445 3.44 12.42 10.13
C GLY A 445 2.95 13.28 8.95
N PHE A 446 2.65 12.68 7.79
CA PHE A 446 2.17 13.41 6.62
C PHE A 446 0.70 13.83 6.70
N ILE A 447 -0.07 13.19 7.59
CA ILE A 447 -1.51 13.37 7.70
C ILE A 447 -1.82 14.51 8.68
N GLN A 448 -2.58 15.50 8.22
CA GLN A 448 -2.91 16.71 8.99
C GLN A 448 -4.42 16.74 9.31
N PRO A 449 -4.81 16.64 10.59
CA PRO A 449 -6.23 16.50 10.96
C PRO A 449 -7.08 17.78 10.89
N ASN A 450 -6.47 18.98 10.81
CA ASN A 450 -7.17 20.26 10.99
C ASN A 450 -7.13 21.17 9.73
N GLU A 451 -6.96 20.62 8.53
CA GLU A 451 -6.83 21.41 7.29
C GLU A 451 -8.21 21.71 6.66
N ALA A 452 -8.37 22.92 6.10
CA ALA A 452 -9.62 23.37 5.49
C ALA A 452 -9.98 22.55 4.23
N GLY A 453 -11.25 22.14 4.11
CA GLY A 453 -11.76 21.37 2.97
C GLY A 453 -11.90 19.85 3.20
N ILE A 454 -11.54 19.35 4.39
CA ILE A 454 -11.86 17.98 4.83
C ILE A 454 -13.24 18.01 5.51
N PRO A 455 -14.20 17.11 5.17
CA PRO A 455 -15.51 17.08 5.80
C PRO A 455 -15.39 16.95 7.32
N SER A 456 -15.80 17.99 8.04
CA SER A 456 -15.82 18.03 9.50
C SER A 456 -17.05 17.29 10.04
N ALA A 457 -17.19 16.00 9.70
CA ALA A 457 -18.10 15.11 10.40
C ALA A 457 -17.32 14.46 11.55
N GLY A 458 -17.85 14.52 12.78
CA GLY A 458 -17.13 14.22 14.02
C GLY A 458 -16.24 12.97 14.02
N ALA A 459 -15.08 13.10 14.67
CA ALA A 459 -14.11 12.04 14.96
C ALA A 459 -13.61 11.22 13.74
N THR A 460 -13.16 11.90 12.68
CA THR A 460 -12.41 11.27 11.58
C THR A 460 -11.04 10.81 12.09
N GLU A 461 -10.76 9.50 12.07
CA GLU A 461 -9.45 8.96 12.46
C GLU A 461 -8.39 9.34 11.40
N LEU A 462 -7.10 9.33 11.76
CA LEU A 462 -6.03 9.67 10.81
C LEU A 462 -6.01 8.74 9.59
N GLU A 463 -6.41 7.48 9.77
CA GLU A 463 -6.57 6.53 8.68
C GLU A 463 -7.60 6.97 7.64
N ASP A 464 -8.71 7.58 8.05
CA ASP A 464 -9.77 8.01 7.13
C ASP A 464 -9.32 9.20 6.28
N ILE A 465 -8.55 10.13 6.90
CA ILE A 465 -7.94 11.26 6.19
C ILE A 465 -6.88 10.75 5.19
N ALA A 466 -6.05 9.78 5.61
CA ALA A 466 -5.04 9.19 4.75
C ALA A 466 -5.64 8.40 3.58
N ASP A 467 -6.73 7.67 3.81
CA ASP A 467 -7.47 6.95 2.77
C ASP A 467 -8.07 7.94 1.77
N TYR A 468 -8.59 9.07 2.23
CA TYR A 468 -9.02 10.17 1.36
C TYR A 468 -7.88 10.76 0.52
N TYR A 469 -6.66 10.90 1.07
CA TYR A 469 -5.50 11.36 0.31
C TYR A 469 -5.13 10.37 -0.80
N LEU A 470 -5.18 9.07 -0.53
CA LEU A 470 -4.94 8.03 -1.52
C LEU A 470 -5.98 8.09 -2.64
N ASP A 471 -7.25 8.26 -2.28
CA ASP A 471 -8.33 8.42 -3.24
C ASP A 471 -8.16 9.67 -4.12
N GLU A 472 -7.69 10.80 -3.57
CA GLU A 472 -7.44 12.00 -4.38
C GLU A 472 -6.30 11.79 -5.39
N LEU A 473 -5.27 10.99 -5.04
CA LEU A 473 -4.20 10.61 -5.98
C LEU A 473 -4.72 9.67 -7.08
N VAL A 474 -5.62 8.74 -6.74
CA VAL A 474 -6.30 7.86 -7.70
C VAL A 474 -7.18 8.66 -8.66
N ASP A 475 -7.99 9.59 -8.13
CA ASP A 475 -8.87 10.44 -8.94
C ASP A 475 -8.09 11.30 -9.95
N ARG A 476 -6.82 11.62 -9.66
CA ARG A 476 -5.91 12.37 -10.54
C ARG A 476 -5.13 11.48 -11.52
N SER A 477 -5.42 10.18 -11.56
CA SER A 477 -4.70 9.17 -12.36
C SER A 477 -3.21 9.06 -12.06
N LEU A 478 -2.77 9.48 -10.86
CA LEU A 478 -1.37 9.36 -10.43
C LEU A 478 -1.08 8.02 -9.74
N VAL A 479 -2.12 7.33 -9.28
CA VAL A 479 -2.07 6.00 -8.66
C VAL A 479 -3.18 5.14 -9.27
N GLN A 480 -2.85 3.90 -9.63
CA GLN A 480 -3.79 2.96 -10.23
C GLN A 480 -4.37 2.03 -9.17
N VAL A 481 -5.69 1.79 -9.22
CA VAL A 481 -6.34 0.84 -8.32
C VAL A 481 -6.13 -0.57 -8.86
N ALA A 482 -5.52 -1.44 -8.05
CA ALA A 482 -5.34 -2.86 -8.38
C ALA A 482 -6.52 -3.70 -7.87
N SER A 483 -7.08 -3.36 -6.72
CA SER A 483 -8.31 -3.97 -6.22
C SER A 483 -9.05 -3.04 -5.27
N ARG A 484 -10.38 -3.18 -5.22
CA ARG A 484 -11.26 -2.42 -4.31
C ARG A 484 -11.71 -3.26 -3.12
N ARG A 485 -11.99 -2.58 -2.01
CA ARG A 485 -12.59 -3.16 -0.80
C ARG A 485 -14.07 -3.40 -1.06
N SER A 486 -14.56 -4.58 -0.71
CA SER A 486 -15.95 -4.95 -0.95
C SER A 486 -17.00 -4.23 -0.07
N ILE A 487 -16.59 -3.36 0.86
CA ILE A 487 -17.51 -2.71 1.82
C ILE A 487 -17.93 -1.32 1.36
N ASP A 488 -16.94 -0.51 0.98
CA ASP A 488 -17.06 0.92 0.71
C ASP A 488 -16.60 1.27 -0.72
N GLY A 489 -16.12 0.28 -1.49
CA GLY A 489 -15.53 0.49 -2.80
C GLY A 489 -14.17 1.20 -2.77
N GLY A 490 -13.63 1.47 -1.57
CA GLY A 490 -12.33 2.15 -1.40
C GLY A 490 -11.17 1.28 -1.83
N VAL A 491 -9.97 1.86 -1.92
CA VAL A 491 -8.79 1.16 -2.43
C VAL A 491 -8.34 0.05 -1.48
N LYS A 492 -8.19 -1.18 -1.96
CA LYS A 492 -7.61 -2.29 -1.18
C LYS A 492 -6.12 -2.44 -1.50
N THR A 493 -5.81 -2.51 -2.79
CA THR A 493 -4.44 -2.50 -3.30
C THR A 493 -4.33 -1.55 -4.49
N CYS A 494 -3.13 -1.00 -4.71
CA CYS A 494 -2.84 -0.03 -5.75
C CYS A 494 -1.46 -0.27 -6.38
N ARG A 495 -1.18 0.39 -7.49
CA ARG A 495 0.10 0.39 -8.21
C ARG A 495 0.43 1.81 -8.69
N ILE A 496 1.72 2.07 -8.91
CA ILE A 496 2.19 3.28 -9.58
C ILE A 496 2.74 2.89 -10.95
N HIS A 497 2.41 3.65 -11.99
CA HIS A 497 2.96 3.44 -13.32
C HIS A 497 4.44 3.86 -13.35
N ASP A 498 5.31 3.14 -14.07
CA ASP A 498 6.76 3.37 -14.09
C ASP A 498 7.17 4.81 -14.38
N HIS A 499 6.56 5.51 -15.35
CA HIS A 499 6.93 6.91 -15.64
C HIS A 499 6.57 7.85 -14.49
N LEU A 500 5.48 7.55 -13.77
CA LEU A 500 5.10 8.29 -12.55
C LEU A 500 6.04 7.94 -11.39
N ARG A 501 6.52 6.70 -11.33
CA ARG A 501 7.56 6.28 -10.38
C ARG A 501 8.90 6.95 -10.67
N ASP A 502 9.30 7.07 -11.93
CA ASP A 502 10.51 7.79 -12.36
C ASP A 502 10.42 9.29 -12.04
N LEU A 503 9.23 9.87 -12.20
CA LEU A 503 8.96 11.23 -11.71
C LEU A 503 9.13 11.29 -10.18
N CYS A 504 8.58 10.34 -9.43
CA CYS A 504 8.76 10.30 -7.98
C CYS A 504 10.24 10.18 -7.59
N LEU A 505 11.03 9.35 -8.28
CA LEU A 505 12.46 9.15 -8.03
C LEU A 505 13.28 10.42 -8.32
N SER A 506 13.06 11.03 -9.48
CA SER A 506 13.77 12.24 -9.90
C SER A 506 13.46 13.44 -8.99
N GLU A 507 12.18 13.67 -8.68
CA GLU A 507 11.76 14.73 -7.76
C GLU A 507 12.27 14.45 -6.34
N SER A 508 12.17 13.22 -5.84
CA SER A 508 12.66 12.84 -4.50
C SER A 508 14.16 13.05 -4.33
N LYS A 509 14.94 12.72 -5.36
CA LYS A 509 16.40 12.93 -5.38
C LYS A 509 16.73 14.42 -5.38
N SER A 510 16.03 15.21 -6.20
CA SER A 510 16.20 16.66 -6.24
C SER A 510 15.88 17.32 -4.88
N ASP A 511 14.91 16.74 -4.16
CA ASP A 511 14.46 17.23 -2.86
C ASP A 511 15.21 16.66 -1.65
N LYS A 512 16.20 15.76 -1.87
CA LYS A 512 16.91 14.98 -0.83
C LYS A 512 15.96 14.25 0.14
N CYS A 513 14.74 13.96 -0.31
CA CYS A 513 13.66 13.44 0.52
C CYS A 513 13.71 11.92 0.65
N LEU A 514 14.06 11.24 -0.44
CA LEU A 514 14.13 9.80 -0.56
C LEU A 514 15.17 9.42 -1.61
N GLU A 515 15.92 8.36 -1.31
CA GLU A 515 16.82 7.73 -2.28
C GLU A 515 16.62 6.21 -2.29
N VAL A 516 16.70 5.61 -3.48
CA VAL A 516 16.50 4.19 -3.71
C VAL A 516 17.81 3.55 -4.13
N CYS A 517 18.19 2.48 -3.44
CA CYS A 517 19.41 1.72 -3.64
C CYS A 517 19.11 0.41 -4.35
N MET A 518 19.58 0.32 -5.61
CA MET A 518 19.44 -0.85 -6.48
C MET A 518 20.71 -1.73 -6.46
N GLU A 519 21.86 -1.22 -6.00
CA GLU A 519 23.16 -1.91 -6.05
C GLU A 519 23.97 -1.76 -4.74
N VAL A 520 24.63 -2.84 -4.30
CA VAL A 520 25.37 -2.92 -3.02
C VAL A 520 26.55 -1.95 -2.94
N ASN A 521 27.26 -1.75 -4.05
CA ASN A 521 28.54 -1.04 -4.07
C ASN A 521 28.39 0.49 -3.95
N LYS A 522 27.15 0.99 -3.86
CA LYS A 522 26.84 2.42 -3.75
C LYS A 522 26.36 2.84 -2.36
N ILE A 523 26.34 1.95 -1.36
CA ILE A 523 25.87 2.30 -0.01
C ILE A 523 26.69 3.47 0.58
N ASP A 524 28.01 3.50 0.38
CA ASP A 524 28.85 4.57 0.92
C ASP A 524 28.68 5.93 0.19
N SER A 525 28.37 5.92 -1.12
CA SER A 525 28.02 7.17 -1.83
C SER A 525 26.64 7.72 -1.43
N LEU A 526 25.70 6.83 -1.10
CA LEU A 526 24.37 7.16 -0.57
C LEU A 526 24.43 7.72 0.86
N ILE A 527 25.36 7.21 1.67
CA ILE A 527 25.67 7.73 3.02
C ILE A 527 26.16 9.18 2.93
N ASN A 528 26.91 9.54 1.89
CA ASN A 528 27.35 10.92 1.68
C ASN A 528 26.22 11.86 1.25
N ALA A 529 25.20 11.36 0.54
CA ALA A 529 24.03 12.14 0.14
C ALA A 529 23.08 12.47 1.32
N ASN A 530 23.15 11.70 2.41
CA ASN A 530 22.33 11.86 3.64
C ASN A 530 20.82 12.05 3.37
N PRO A 531 20.18 11.17 2.58
CA PRO A 531 18.75 11.30 2.30
C PRO A 531 17.92 11.07 3.57
N ARG A 532 16.79 11.76 3.67
CA ARG A 532 15.84 11.60 4.77
C ARG A 532 15.22 10.20 4.82
N ARG A 533 15.13 9.52 3.68
CA ARG A 533 14.56 8.17 3.56
C ARG A 533 15.42 7.33 2.62
N LEU A 534 15.59 6.07 2.97
CA LEU A 534 16.40 5.12 2.18
C LEU A 534 15.61 3.85 1.95
N SER A 535 15.44 3.50 0.67
CA SER A 535 14.85 2.22 0.27
C SER A 535 15.90 1.33 -0.38
N PHE A 536 15.97 0.08 0.05
CA PHE A 536 16.92 -0.91 -0.48
C PHE A 536 16.15 -1.98 -1.26
N HIS A 537 16.44 -2.11 -2.56
CA HIS A 537 15.82 -3.09 -3.46
C HIS A 537 16.74 -4.27 -3.79
N CYS A 538 17.95 -4.33 -3.21
CA CYS A 538 19.02 -5.26 -3.57
C CYS A 538 19.40 -6.29 -2.47
N LYS A 539 20.11 -7.36 -2.86
CA LYS A 539 20.82 -8.28 -1.94
C LYS A 539 22.05 -7.55 -1.38
N VAL A 540 22.03 -7.06 -0.13
CA VAL A 540 23.19 -6.36 0.48
C VAL A 540 24.38 -7.31 0.67
N GLY A 541 25.38 -7.22 -0.19
CA GLY A 541 26.65 -7.96 -0.11
C GLY A 541 27.53 -7.54 1.08
N SER A 542 28.51 -8.39 1.40
CA SER A 542 29.28 -8.43 2.66
C SER A 542 30.30 -7.31 2.91
N ASN A 543 30.46 -6.35 1.99
CA ASN A 543 31.66 -5.49 1.97
C ASN A 543 31.36 -4.02 2.30
N VAL A 544 30.53 -3.75 3.32
CA VAL A 544 30.41 -2.39 3.87
C VAL A 544 31.48 -2.23 4.95
N SER A 545 32.46 -1.35 4.72
CA SER A 545 33.53 -1.08 5.66
C SER A 545 32.97 -0.48 6.97
N THR A 546 33.44 -1.01 8.09
CA THR A 546 33.06 -0.61 9.46
C THR A 546 33.84 0.59 9.96
N GLU A 547 33.88 1.68 9.19
CA GLU A 547 34.31 2.95 9.79
C GLU A 547 33.15 3.54 10.62
N GLU A 548 33.43 3.78 11.91
CA GLU A 548 32.47 4.17 12.95
C GLU A 548 32.00 5.64 12.86
N SER A 549 32.42 6.38 11.84
CA SER A 549 32.18 7.82 11.72
C SER A 549 31.28 8.12 10.53
N ASN A 550 29.97 8.02 10.70
CA ASN A 550 28.99 8.97 10.14
C ASN A 550 27.62 8.69 10.78
N ARG A 551 27.13 9.64 11.60
CA ARG A 551 25.75 9.61 12.12
C ARG A 551 24.82 9.94 10.96
N LEU A 552 24.01 9.00 10.52
CA LEU A 552 23.10 9.22 9.41
C LEU A 552 21.84 9.96 9.88
N CYS A 553 21.46 10.99 9.13
CA CYS A 553 20.25 11.80 9.35
C CYS A 553 18.98 11.16 8.79
N THR A 554 19.07 9.92 8.32
CA THR A 554 17.97 9.16 7.74
C THR A 554 16.91 8.83 8.80
N ARG A 555 15.66 9.10 8.45
CA ARG A 555 14.47 8.96 9.30
C ARG A 555 13.66 7.71 8.96
N SER A 556 13.80 7.16 7.77
CA SER A 556 13.04 5.97 7.37
C SER A 556 13.88 5.01 6.55
N LEU A 557 13.74 3.72 6.85
CA LEU A 557 14.46 2.64 6.18
C LEU A 557 13.46 1.62 5.65
N PHE A 558 13.60 1.28 4.37
CA PHE A 558 12.77 0.28 3.71
C PHE A 558 13.65 -0.81 3.09
N PHE A 559 13.26 -2.07 3.27
CA PHE A 559 13.98 -3.22 2.73
C PHE A 559 13.02 -4.09 1.91
N PHE A 560 13.31 -4.21 0.61
CA PHE A 560 12.56 -5.00 -0.38
C PHE A 560 13.54 -5.95 -1.09
N GLY A 561 13.79 -7.15 -0.54
CA GLY A 561 14.77 -8.10 -1.13
C GLY A 561 14.63 -9.55 -0.64
N SER A 562 15.32 -10.48 -1.28
CA SER A 562 15.44 -11.90 -0.90
C SER A 562 16.70 -12.15 -0.05
N ALA A 563 16.62 -13.05 0.94
CA ALA A 563 17.74 -13.33 1.85
C ALA A 563 18.68 -14.36 1.26
N ASP A 564 19.92 -13.94 1.04
CA ASP A 564 21.09 -14.83 1.06
C ASP A 564 22.28 -14.25 1.85
N CYS A 565 22.05 -13.21 2.66
CA CYS A 565 23.16 -12.50 3.30
C CYS A 565 23.17 -12.72 4.81
N ARG A 566 24.12 -13.55 5.26
CA ARG A 566 24.47 -13.79 6.65
C ARG A 566 25.15 -12.56 7.28
N ASP A 567 24.79 -12.32 8.54
CA ASP A 567 25.45 -11.50 9.58
C ASP A 567 25.67 -9.97 9.41
N HIS A 568 26.01 -9.44 8.24
CA HIS A 568 26.55 -8.06 8.11
C HIS A 568 25.49 -6.94 8.17
N ARG A 569 24.19 -7.27 8.01
CA ARG A 569 23.10 -6.28 8.02
C ARG A 569 22.82 -5.68 9.41
N ARG A 570 23.40 -6.21 10.49
CA ARG A 570 23.18 -5.70 11.85
C ARG A 570 23.98 -4.44 12.16
N ASP A 571 25.17 -4.31 11.60
CA ASP A 571 26.04 -3.17 11.88
C ASP A 571 25.57 -1.90 11.16
N ILE A 572 24.91 -2.04 10.00
CA ILE A 572 24.34 -0.88 9.28
C ILE A 572 23.25 -0.18 10.11
N LEU A 573 22.45 -0.92 10.87
CA LEU A 573 21.36 -0.37 11.67
C LEU A 573 21.84 0.49 12.85
N LYS A 574 23.05 0.23 13.34
CA LYS A 574 23.70 1.06 14.37
C LYS A 574 23.97 2.49 13.88
N ARG A 575 24.02 2.72 12.55
CA ARG A 575 24.21 4.04 11.92
C ARG A 575 22.94 4.90 11.92
N PHE A 576 21.76 4.29 11.99
CA PHE A 576 20.46 4.95 11.81
C PHE A 576 19.72 5.26 13.12
N LYS A 577 20.41 5.91 14.07
CA LYS A 577 19.86 6.19 15.42
C LYS A 577 18.65 7.13 15.41
N LEU A 578 18.48 7.91 14.35
CA LEU A 578 17.41 8.91 14.18
C LEU A 578 16.18 8.37 13.43
N ALA A 579 16.19 7.08 13.06
CA ALA A 579 15.09 6.47 12.34
C ALA A 579 13.79 6.44 13.17
N ARG A 580 12.70 6.81 12.51
CA ARG A 580 11.30 6.79 12.96
C ARG A 580 10.52 5.64 12.34
N VAL A 581 10.86 5.26 11.10
CA VAL A 581 10.23 4.15 10.39
C VAL A 581 11.28 3.12 10.01
N LEU A 582 10.98 1.87 10.31
CA LEU A 582 11.75 0.72 9.88
C LEU A 582 10.79 -0.28 9.28
N TYR A 583 10.95 -0.56 7.99
CA TYR A 583 9.99 -1.34 7.24
C TYR A 583 10.69 -2.40 6.38
N SER A 584 10.31 -3.66 6.53
CA SER A 584 10.94 -4.76 5.79
C SER A 584 9.92 -5.78 5.33
N ILE A 585 9.80 -5.95 4.01
CA ILE A 585 8.96 -6.98 3.39
C ILE A 585 9.86 -8.03 2.72
N GLY A 586 9.47 -9.30 2.83
CA GLY A 586 10.11 -10.41 2.16
C GLY A 586 11.18 -11.11 3.01
N ASN A 587 11.75 -12.18 2.47
CA ASN A 587 12.72 -13.01 3.20
C ASN A 587 14.07 -12.32 3.41
N GLY A 588 14.42 -11.29 2.61
CA GLY A 588 15.64 -10.46 2.69
C GLY A 588 15.66 -9.45 3.83
N ASN A 589 15.07 -9.82 4.96
CA ASN A 589 15.01 -9.02 6.16
C ASN A 589 16.37 -8.99 6.90
N PRO A 590 16.96 -7.82 7.22
CA PRO A 590 18.20 -7.69 7.99
C PRO A 590 18.12 -8.33 9.38
N PHE A 591 16.90 -8.57 9.86
CA PHE A 591 16.58 -9.18 11.15
C PHE A 591 16.36 -10.70 11.10
N CYS A 592 16.50 -11.34 9.93
CA CYS A 592 16.52 -12.80 9.80
C CYS A 592 17.77 -13.39 10.46
N ALA A 593 17.78 -13.49 11.79
CA ALA A 593 18.88 -14.05 12.55
C ALA A 593 18.40 -14.79 13.81
N SER A 594 19.19 -15.78 14.22
CA SER A 594 19.03 -16.60 15.43
C SER A 594 19.31 -15.86 16.76
N LYS A 595 19.57 -14.54 16.73
CA LYS A 595 19.89 -13.71 17.91
C LYS A 595 19.00 -12.45 17.94
N PRO A 596 18.66 -11.93 19.14
CA PRO A 596 17.76 -10.78 19.31
C PRO A 596 18.31 -9.48 18.71
N ILE A 597 17.39 -8.60 18.27
CA ILE A 597 17.71 -7.31 17.66
C ILE A 597 18.06 -6.28 18.75
N ASP A 598 19.21 -5.62 18.65
CA ASP A 598 19.55 -4.51 19.54
C ASP A 598 19.01 -3.17 19.00
N MET A 599 17.72 -2.92 19.25
CA MET A 599 17.06 -1.64 18.91
C MET A 599 17.21 -0.57 20.00
N LYS A 600 17.96 -0.83 21.09
CA LYS A 600 18.01 0.06 22.27
C LYS A 600 18.42 1.49 21.94
N ALA A 601 19.15 1.67 20.83
CA ALA A 601 19.67 2.96 20.41
C ALA A 601 18.72 3.81 19.54
N MET A 602 17.65 3.22 19.01
CA MET A 602 16.75 3.84 18.02
C MET A 602 15.47 4.36 18.67
N ILE A 603 15.60 5.23 19.67
CA ILE A 603 14.47 5.65 20.51
C ILE A 603 13.38 6.46 19.77
N HIS A 604 13.68 6.95 18.56
CA HIS A 604 12.76 7.74 17.74
C HIS A 604 11.81 6.89 16.91
N LEU A 605 11.96 5.56 16.90
CA LEU A 605 11.10 4.63 16.17
C LEU A 605 9.65 4.81 16.60
N ARG A 606 8.78 5.03 15.61
CA ARG A 606 7.32 5.12 15.70
C ARG A 606 6.65 3.93 15.03
N TYR A 607 7.21 3.44 13.94
CA TYR A 607 6.71 2.26 13.24
C TYR A 607 7.84 1.28 12.93
N VAL A 608 7.65 0.04 13.37
CA VAL A 608 8.53 -1.10 13.09
C VAL A 608 7.72 -2.19 12.40
N ASN A 609 8.10 -2.53 11.17
CA ASN A 609 7.61 -3.69 10.42
C ASN A 609 8.78 -4.64 10.14
N ILE A 610 8.66 -5.88 10.63
CA ILE A 610 9.69 -6.90 10.53
C ILE A 610 9.06 -8.20 10.04
N ALA A 611 9.55 -8.75 8.92
CA ALA A 611 9.04 -10.01 8.38
C ALA A 611 9.28 -11.21 9.32
N TYR A 612 10.46 -11.31 9.93
CA TYR A 612 10.84 -12.39 10.86
C TYR A 612 11.87 -11.90 11.88
N VAL A 613 11.70 -12.27 13.14
CA VAL A 613 12.66 -12.08 14.22
C VAL A 613 12.56 -13.26 15.16
N LYS A 614 13.69 -13.79 15.68
CA LYS A 614 13.61 -14.88 16.66
C LYS A 614 12.88 -14.44 17.93
N ASP A 615 13.40 -13.42 18.62
CA ASP A 615 12.86 -12.96 19.89
C ASP A 615 12.71 -11.44 19.90
N ILE A 616 11.59 -10.94 20.42
CA ILE A 616 11.42 -9.52 20.76
C ILE A 616 11.81 -9.35 22.23
N PRO A 617 13.00 -8.80 22.51
CA PRO A 617 13.57 -8.76 23.85
C PRO A 617 12.88 -7.70 24.74
N ALA A 618 13.09 -7.83 26.06
CA ALA A 618 12.65 -6.87 27.08
C ALA A 618 13.10 -5.42 26.81
N SER A 619 14.16 -5.22 26.01
CA SER A 619 14.63 -3.89 25.61
C SER A 619 13.67 -3.13 24.69
N ILE A 620 12.63 -3.77 24.15
CA ILE A 620 11.57 -3.10 23.38
C ILE A 620 10.94 -1.93 24.16
N ARG A 621 10.93 -2.00 25.50
CA ARG A 621 10.47 -0.92 26.39
C ARG A 621 11.20 0.40 26.21
N ASN A 622 12.41 0.38 25.64
CA ASN A 622 13.21 1.58 25.40
C ASN A 622 12.68 2.39 24.21
N LEU A 623 11.85 1.79 23.34
CA LEU A 623 11.25 2.45 22.19
C LEU A 623 10.01 3.25 22.64
N CYS A 624 10.21 4.26 23.47
CA CYS A 624 9.14 5.03 24.10
C CYS A 624 8.22 5.77 23.11
N ASN A 625 8.69 5.99 21.88
CA ASN A 625 7.95 6.62 20.79
C ASN A 625 7.21 5.63 19.88
N LEU A 626 7.30 4.32 20.12
CA LEU A 626 6.71 3.32 19.25
C LEU A 626 5.18 3.39 19.31
N GLU A 627 4.57 3.61 18.14
CA GLU A 627 3.12 3.68 17.95
C GLU A 627 2.58 2.43 17.25
N MET A 628 3.39 1.80 16.40
CA MET A 628 3.03 0.61 15.63
C MET A 628 4.13 -0.43 15.58
N LEU A 629 3.76 -1.68 15.83
CA LEU A 629 4.62 -2.85 15.68
C LEU A 629 3.91 -3.89 14.80
N ASP A 630 4.49 -4.22 13.64
CA ASP A 630 4.04 -5.32 12.76
C ASP A 630 5.17 -6.35 12.63
N VAL A 631 4.92 -7.56 13.10
CA VAL A 631 5.87 -8.65 13.11
C VAL A 631 5.22 -9.80 12.37
N GLY A 632 5.82 -10.17 11.23
CA GLY A 632 5.39 -11.29 10.42
C GLY A 632 5.52 -12.60 11.20
N ARG A 633 6.72 -12.91 11.69
CA ARG A 633 6.95 -14.12 12.48
C ARG A 633 7.93 -13.92 13.64
N ALA A 634 7.62 -14.48 14.81
CA ALA A 634 8.53 -14.55 15.95
C ALA A 634 8.38 -15.79 16.83
N ASP A 635 9.45 -16.19 17.53
CA ASP A 635 9.36 -17.26 18.53
C ASP A 635 8.82 -16.70 19.85
N THR A 636 9.42 -15.63 20.38
CA THR A 636 8.97 -15.05 21.67
C THR A 636 8.78 -13.54 21.61
N VAL A 637 7.76 -13.06 22.33
CA VAL A 637 7.50 -11.63 22.54
C VAL A 637 7.47 -11.33 24.03
N SER A 638 8.37 -10.44 24.49
CA SER A 638 8.48 -10.10 25.90
C SER A 638 7.32 -9.25 26.42
N ARG A 639 6.93 -9.47 27.68
CA ARG A 639 5.84 -8.75 28.39
C ARG A 639 6.10 -7.25 28.53
N GLU A 640 7.33 -6.82 28.34
CA GLU A 640 7.70 -5.40 28.41
C GLU A 640 7.06 -4.57 27.29
N ILE A 641 6.59 -5.18 26.20
CA ILE A 641 5.85 -4.49 25.12
C ILE A 641 4.60 -3.77 25.65
N TRP A 642 3.94 -4.35 26.64
CA TRP A 642 2.71 -3.81 27.25
C TRP A 642 2.96 -2.56 28.11
N LYS A 643 4.23 -2.19 28.35
CA LYS A 643 4.59 -0.97 29.08
C LYS A 643 4.76 0.25 28.18
N LEU A 644 4.66 0.07 26.86
CA LEU A 644 4.79 1.15 25.88
C LEU A 644 3.52 2.01 25.83
N LYS A 645 3.62 3.23 26.38
CA LYS A 645 2.47 4.14 26.52
C LYS A 645 1.92 4.70 25.22
N ARG A 646 2.75 4.81 24.17
CA ARG A 646 2.38 5.37 22.87
C ARG A 646 1.92 4.32 21.85
N LEU A 647 2.02 3.04 22.18
CA LEU A 647 1.72 1.94 21.27
C LEU A 647 0.22 1.81 21.05
N LYS A 648 -0.21 1.98 19.79
CA LYS A 648 -1.62 1.95 19.37
C LYS A 648 -1.98 0.74 18.53
N HIS A 649 -1.02 0.21 17.75
CA HIS A 649 -1.29 -0.88 16.83
C HIS A 649 -0.23 -1.98 16.93
N ILE A 650 -0.68 -3.21 17.16
CA ILE A 650 0.17 -4.40 17.20
C ILE A 650 -0.36 -5.41 16.19
N TYR A 651 0.53 -5.89 15.32
CA TYR A 651 0.26 -7.00 14.42
C TYR A 651 1.30 -8.09 14.62
N LEU A 652 0.95 -9.14 15.36
CA LEU A 652 1.77 -10.33 15.53
C LEU A 652 1.14 -11.42 14.66
N ARG A 653 1.69 -11.69 13.47
CA ARG A 653 1.01 -12.54 12.47
C ARG A 653 1.25 -14.04 12.69
N ASP A 654 2.45 -14.41 13.15
CA ASP A 654 2.83 -15.78 13.50
C ASP A 654 3.82 -15.78 14.67
N VAL A 655 3.33 -16.02 15.89
CA VAL A 655 4.14 -15.99 17.11
C VAL A 655 3.96 -17.25 17.94
N LYS A 656 5.07 -17.90 18.33
CA LYS A 656 4.97 -19.11 19.17
C LYS A 656 4.56 -18.80 20.61
N ARG A 657 5.13 -17.74 21.21
CA ARG A 657 4.87 -17.37 22.61
C ARG A 657 4.80 -15.88 22.86
N VAL A 658 3.84 -15.43 23.65
CA VAL A 658 3.70 -14.04 24.11
C VAL A 658 3.66 -14.00 25.63
N GLU A 659 4.67 -13.39 26.25
CA GLU A 659 4.73 -13.30 27.71
C GLU A 659 3.60 -12.43 28.26
N VAL A 660 2.85 -13.00 29.21
CA VAL A 660 1.71 -12.36 29.89
C VAL A 660 2.20 -11.51 31.08
N LEU A 661 1.50 -10.41 31.37
CA LEU A 661 1.71 -9.62 32.59
C LEU A 661 1.09 -10.31 33.81
N PRO A 662 1.70 -10.23 35.01
CA PRO A 662 1.06 -10.72 36.23
C PRO A 662 -0.23 -9.93 36.54
N GLU A 663 -1.29 -10.61 36.99
CA GLU A 663 -2.62 -10.02 37.29
C GLU A 663 -2.60 -8.84 38.27
N SER A 664 -1.53 -8.71 39.08
CA SER A 664 -1.33 -7.61 40.02
C SER A 664 -1.02 -6.25 39.37
N HIS A 665 -0.77 -6.19 38.06
CA HIS A 665 -0.39 -4.97 37.35
C HIS A 665 -1.61 -4.25 36.76
N LYS A 666 -2.00 -3.11 37.37
CA LYS A 666 -3.05 -2.20 36.86
C LYS A 666 -2.55 -1.34 35.69
N ILE A 667 -2.04 -1.94 34.62
CA ILE A 667 -1.57 -1.21 33.44
C ILE A 667 -2.70 -1.17 32.41
N LYS A 668 -3.17 0.02 32.06
CA LYS A 668 -4.04 0.25 30.89
C LYS A 668 -3.18 0.64 29.70
N VAL A 669 -3.31 -0.09 28.59
CA VAL A 669 -2.58 0.20 27.35
C VAL A 669 -3.51 0.96 26.41
N ASN A 670 -3.00 2.00 25.77
CA ASN A 670 -3.72 2.79 24.77
C ASN A 670 -3.76 2.09 23.39
N LEU A 671 -4.09 0.79 23.39
CA LEU A 671 -4.06 -0.04 22.20
C LEU A 671 -5.41 0.00 21.49
N GLN A 672 -5.40 0.34 20.21
CA GLN A 672 -6.59 0.43 19.36
C GLN A 672 -6.73 -0.76 18.40
N THR A 673 -5.61 -1.32 17.94
CA THR A 673 -5.59 -2.51 17.08
C THR A 673 -4.67 -3.59 17.63
N LEU A 674 -5.16 -4.81 17.66
CA LEU A 674 -4.41 -5.98 18.08
C LEU A 674 -4.67 -7.15 17.13
N HIS A 675 -3.60 -7.74 16.60
CA HIS A 675 -3.64 -9.00 15.86
C HIS A 675 -2.71 -10.01 16.52
N PHE A 676 -3.27 -11.14 16.95
CA PHE A 676 -2.57 -12.28 17.54
C PHE A 676 -2.74 -13.54 16.68
N GLY A 677 -1.78 -13.78 15.79
CA GLY A 677 -1.56 -15.08 15.21
C GLY A 677 -0.59 -15.86 16.08
N THR A 678 -1.11 -16.69 16.99
CA THR A 678 -0.28 -17.54 17.85
C THR A 678 -0.90 -18.93 17.98
N GLU A 679 -0.07 -19.95 18.20
CA GLU A 679 -0.55 -21.29 18.48
C GLU A 679 -0.99 -21.45 19.95
N ASN A 680 -0.49 -20.59 20.85
CA ASN A 680 -0.77 -20.66 22.29
C ASN A 680 -2.00 -19.83 22.70
N HIS A 681 -3.18 -20.41 22.50
CA HIS A 681 -4.47 -19.75 22.79
C HIS A 681 -4.67 -19.41 24.29
N GLN A 682 -4.01 -20.11 25.22
CA GLN A 682 -4.17 -19.88 26.66
C GLN A 682 -3.62 -18.51 27.08
N GLU A 683 -2.46 -18.12 26.56
CA GLU A 683 -1.84 -16.81 26.83
C GLU A 683 -2.72 -15.66 26.31
N VAL A 684 -3.34 -15.83 25.13
CA VAL A 684 -4.29 -14.86 24.57
C VAL A 684 -5.52 -14.73 25.46
N CYS A 685 -6.08 -15.86 25.93
CA CYS A 685 -7.22 -15.84 26.85
C CYS A 685 -6.89 -15.07 28.13
N LEU A 686 -5.71 -15.32 28.72
CA LEU A 686 -5.27 -14.62 29.93
C LEU A 686 -5.12 -13.12 29.67
N LEU A 687 -4.50 -12.71 28.56
CA LEU A 687 -4.35 -11.30 28.20
C LEU A 687 -5.70 -10.60 27.98
N LEU A 688 -6.66 -11.27 27.35
CA LEU A 688 -8.00 -10.70 27.09
C LEU A 688 -8.88 -10.64 28.34
N LYS A 689 -8.66 -11.51 29.33
CA LYS A 689 -9.37 -11.47 30.62
C LYS A 689 -8.95 -10.30 31.50
N ILE A 690 -7.70 -9.86 31.39
CA ILE A 690 -7.21 -8.70 32.15
C ILE A 690 -7.69 -7.43 31.42
N ASP A 691 -8.27 -6.46 32.15
CA ASP A 691 -8.77 -5.17 31.61
C ASP A 691 -7.62 -4.23 31.15
N ILE A 692 -6.74 -4.72 30.30
CA ILE A 692 -5.59 -4.01 29.73
C ILE A 692 -6.01 -3.27 28.45
N PHE A 693 -6.98 -3.83 27.70
CA PHE A 693 -7.34 -3.42 26.34
C PHE A 693 -8.68 -2.66 26.23
N SER A 694 -9.03 -1.86 27.24
CA SER A 694 -10.30 -1.12 27.28
C SER A 694 -10.58 -0.19 26.08
N GLN A 695 -9.56 0.26 25.33
CA GLN A 695 -9.70 1.12 24.15
C GLN A 695 -9.61 0.38 22.81
N LEU A 696 -9.62 -0.95 22.83
CA LEU A 696 -9.44 -1.77 21.64
C LEU A 696 -10.64 -1.65 20.69
N LYS A 697 -10.38 -1.24 19.46
CA LYS A 697 -11.38 -1.04 18.39
C LYS A 697 -11.39 -2.19 17.38
N LYS A 698 -10.20 -2.76 17.10
CA LYS A 698 -9.97 -3.81 16.09
C LYS A 698 -9.20 -4.98 16.72
N LEU A 699 -9.78 -6.18 16.68
CA LEU A 699 -9.15 -7.40 17.17
C LEU A 699 -9.09 -8.44 16.05
N ALA A 700 -7.92 -9.05 15.87
CA ALA A 700 -7.74 -10.27 15.11
C ALA A 700 -7.06 -11.31 15.99
N MET A 701 -7.59 -12.53 16.03
CA MET A 701 -7.01 -13.61 16.83
C MET A 701 -7.13 -14.93 16.07
N GLY A 702 -6.14 -15.80 16.18
CA GLY A 702 -6.19 -17.10 15.51
C GLY A 702 -4.92 -17.50 14.78
N SER A 703 -4.63 -18.79 14.71
CA SER A 703 -3.54 -19.36 13.89
C SER A 703 -4.09 -20.47 13.00
N GLN A 704 -3.35 -20.81 11.95
CA GLN A 704 -3.69 -21.89 11.02
C GLN A 704 -3.65 -23.28 11.68
N HIS A 705 -3.03 -23.40 12.86
CA HIS A 705 -2.72 -24.68 13.49
C HIS A 705 -3.34 -24.88 14.88
N SER A 706 -4.12 -23.94 15.42
CA SER A 706 -4.63 -24.01 16.80
C SER A 706 -6.14 -23.71 16.92
N SER A 707 -6.75 -24.28 17.96
CA SER A 707 -8.17 -24.10 18.29
C SER A 707 -8.38 -23.08 19.42
N PHE A 708 -9.39 -22.21 19.28
CA PHE A 708 -9.57 -20.99 20.11
C PHE A 708 -10.86 -20.95 20.94
N HIS A 709 -11.48 -22.10 21.21
CA HIS A 709 -12.81 -22.20 21.83
C HIS A 709 -12.97 -21.40 23.14
N ASN A 710 -11.91 -21.29 23.95
CA ASN A 710 -11.96 -20.69 25.29
C ASN A 710 -11.72 -19.17 25.33
N ALA A 711 -11.32 -18.55 24.21
CA ALA A 711 -10.98 -17.12 24.17
C ALA A 711 -12.21 -16.22 24.03
N LEU A 712 -13.25 -16.70 23.34
CA LEU A 712 -14.42 -15.90 22.97
C LEU A 712 -15.17 -15.30 24.17
N PRO A 713 -15.45 -16.02 25.27
CA PRO A 713 -16.13 -15.45 26.44
C PRO A 713 -15.44 -14.21 27.03
N SER A 714 -14.12 -14.11 26.85
CA SER A 714 -13.31 -13.00 27.35
C SER A 714 -13.49 -11.70 26.54
N LEU A 715 -14.23 -11.75 25.41
CA LEU A 715 -14.45 -10.58 24.55
C LEU A 715 -15.55 -9.65 25.05
N SER A 716 -16.50 -10.16 25.86
CA SER A 716 -17.72 -9.44 26.26
C SER A 716 -17.48 -8.06 26.89
N HIS A 717 -16.34 -7.87 27.59
CA HIS A 717 -15.98 -6.60 28.23
C HIS A 717 -15.41 -5.53 27.25
N LEU A 718 -15.07 -5.90 26.01
CA LEU A 718 -14.45 -5.00 25.01
C LEU A 718 -15.49 -4.14 24.30
N SER A 719 -16.12 -3.21 25.03
CA SER A 719 -17.23 -2.38 24.54
C SER A 719 -16.89 -1.49 23.33
N ASN A 720 -15.62 -1.11 23.13
CA ASN A 720 -15.20 -0.29 21.99
C ASN A 720 -14.91 -1.10 20.71
N LEU A 721 -14.99 -2.43 20.78
CA LEU A 721 -14.64 -3.32 19.68
C LEU A 721 -15.73 -3.31 18.60
N TYR A 722 -15.41 -2.77 17.42
CA TYR A 722 -16.33 -2.78 16.27
C TYR A 722 -15.93 -3.77 15.18
N LYS A 723 -14.66 -4.21 15.15
CA LYS A 723 -14.15 -5.15 14.14
C LYS A 723 -13.45 -6.35 14.79
N LEU A 724 -13.94 -7.54 14.47
CA LEU A 724 -13.39 -8.81 14.91
C LEU A 724 -12.99 -9.69 13.71
N LYS A 725 -11.78 -10.23 13.73
CA LYS A 725 -11.30 -11.26 12.81
C LYS A 725 -10.90 -12.50 13.60
N ILE A 726 -11.39 -13.67 13.20
CA ILE A 726 -11.02 -14.95 13.81
C ILE A 726 -10.45 -15.85 12.73
N ILE A 727 -9.28 -16.45 13.01
CA ILE A 727 -8.55 -17.33 12.09
C ILE A 727 -8.39 -18.72 12.72
N GLY A 728 -8.63 -19.78 11.95
CA GLY A 728 -8.44 -21.16 12.41
C GLY A 728 -9.70 -21.80 12.98
N ASN A 729 -9.58 -23.03 13.46
CA ASN A 729 -10.74 -23.83 13.84
C ASN A 729 -11.27 -23.41 15.22
N PHE A 730 -12.47 -22.84 15.26
CA PHE A 730 -13.17 -22.47 16.50
C PHE A 730 -14.60 -23.00 16.51
N ARG A 731 -15.19 -22.99 17.70
CA ARG A 731 -16.55 -23.42 18.00
C ARG A 731 -17.17 -22.22 18.67
N LEU A 732 -18.17 -21.63 18.01
CA LEU A 732 -18.95 -20.58 18.62
C LEU A 732 -19.95 -21.22 19.58
N PRO A 733 -20.05 -20.76 20.82
CA PRO A 733 -21.13 -21.16 21.71
C PRO A 733 -22.47 -20.64 21.17
N SER A 734 -23.56 -21.33 21.49
CA SER A 734 -24.91 -21.09 20.93
C SER A 734 -25.63 -19.84 21.46
N TYR A 735 -24.90 -18.86 22.02
CA TYR A 735 -25.47 -17.66 22.65
C TYR A 735 -24.68 -16.39 22.27
N ALA A 736 -25.38 -15.35 21.84
CA ALA A 736 -24.76 -14.15 21.25
C ALA A 736 -24.08 -13.21 22.26
N ASN A 737 -24.39 -13.36 23.55
CA ASN A 737 -23.97 -12.50 24.67
C ASN A 737 -22.45 -12.45 24.88
N ILE A 738 -21.72 -13.35 24.21
CA ILE A 738 -20.26 -13.45 24.24
C ILE A 738 -19.61 -12.31 23.43
N PHE A 739 -20.30 -11.83 22.40
CA PHE A 739 -19.79 -10.82 21.50
C PHE A 739 -20.08 -9.40 22.04
N PRO A 740 -19.15 -8.45 21.87
CA PRO A 740 -19.42 -7.05 22.12
C PRO A 740 -20.58 -6.52 21.29
N THR A 741 -21.42 -5.69 21.90
CA THR A 741 -22.63 -5.14 21.27
C THR A 741 -22.34 -4.17 20.12
N ASN A 742 -21.16 -3.54 20.09
CA ASN A 742 -20.78 -2.55 19.09
C ASN A 742 -20.11 -3.17 17.83
N LEU A 743 -20.09 -4.49 17.70
CA LEU A 743 -19.51 -5.16 16.53
C LEU A 743 -20.31 -4.85 15.25
N THR A 744 -19.64 -4.18 14.32
CA THR A 744 -20.17 -3.88 12.98
C THR A 744 -19.57 -4.77 11.91
N LYS A 745 -18.42 -5.41 12.18
CA LYS A 745 -17.71 -6.23 11.20
C LYS A 745 -17.08 -7.48 11.80
N ILE A 746 -17.44 -8.63 11.23
CA ILE A 746 -16.87 -9.94 11.56
C ILE A 746 -16.25 -10.57 10.32
N ILE A 747 -15.03 -11.09 10.47
CA ILE A 747 -14.31 -11.85 9.45
C ILE A 747 -13.94 -13.20 10.06
N LEU A 748 -14.45 -14.28 9.48
CA LEU A 748 -14.14 -15.65 9.84
C LEU A 748 -13.27 -16.24 8.73
N GLU A 749 -12.10 -16.77 9.10
CA GLU A 749 -11.16 -17.36 8.15
C GLU A 749 -10.72 -18.76 8.62
N ARG A 750 -10.79 -19.78 7.75
CA ARG A 750 -10.36 -21.15 8.06
C ARG A 750 -11.03 -21.76 9.29
N PHE A 751 -12.36 -21.68 9.35
CA PHE A 751 -13.14 -22.07 10.52
C PHE A 751 -13.86 -23.42 10.31
N GLY A 752 -14.03 -24.19 11.38
CA GLY A 752 -14.97 -25.30 11.48
C GLY A 752 -16.35 -24.82 11.94
N CYS A 753 -17.41 -25.54 11.59
CA CYS A 753 -18.77 -25.10 11.85
C CYS A 753 -19.41 -25.91 12.99
N ILE A 754 -20.35 -25.27 13.69
CA ILE A 754 -21.39 -25.96 14.46
C ILE A 754 -22.71 -25.55 13.82
N ALA A 755 -23.70 -26.43 13.83
CA ALA A 755 -25.04 -26.29 13.22
C ALA A 755 -25.80 -24.97 13.53
N ASP A 756 -25.31 -24.10 14.42
CA ASP A 756 -25.99 -22.88 14.90
C ASP A 756 -25.08 -21.61 14.89
N MET A 757 -24.00 -21.61 14.11
CA MET A 757 -23.11 -20.43 14.00
C MET A 757 -23.86 -19.19 13.49
N PHE A 758 -24.58 -19.34 12.37
CA PHE A 758 -25.24 -18.22 11.71
C PHE A 758 -26.46 -17.71 12.49
N SER A 759 -27.14 -18.57 13.25
CA SER A 759 -28.21 -18.14 14.16
C SER A 759 -27.65 -17.32 15.32
N THR A 760 -26.51 -17.71 15.88
CA THR A 760 -25.83 -16.93 16.93
C THR A 760 -25.36 -15.57 16.42
N LEU A 761 -24.73 -15.53 15.24
CA LEU A 761 -24.29 -14.28 14.62
C LEU A 761 -25.46 -13.41 14.14
N GLY A 762 -26.59 -14.04 13.78
CA GLY A 762 -27.82 -13.38 13.34
C GLY A 762 -28.45 -12.49 14.40
N GLN A 763 -28.25 -12.82 15.68
CA GLN A 763 -28.71 -12.03 16.82
C GLN A 763 -27.93 -10.71 17.02
N LEU A 764 -26.81 -10.51 16.31
CA LEU A 764 -25.98 -9.30 16.46
C LEU A 764 -26.62 -8.11 15.73
N HIS A 765 -27.30 -7.25 16.50
CA HIS A 765 -28.10 -6.15 15.95
C HIS A 765 -27.31 -5.09 15.16
N ASN A 766 -26.03 -4.88 15.48
CA ASN A 766 -25.20 -3.85 14.85
C ASN A 766 -24.31 -4.39 13.71
N LEU A 767 -24.37 -5.70 13.44
CA LEU A 767 -23.47 -6.33 12.46
C LEU A 767 -23.84 -5.90 11.04
N GLN A 768 -22.97 -5.14 10.40
CA GLN A 768 -23.13 -4.64 9.03
C GLN A 768 -22.39 -5.49 8.00
N VAL A 769 -21.27 -6.12 8.40
CA VAL A 769 -20.44 -6.90 7.48
C VAL A 769 -20.04 -8.24 8.08
N LEU A 770 -20.33 -9.30 7.32
CA LEU A 770 -19.90 -10.65 7.60
C LEU A 770 -19.08 -11.18 6.42
N LYS A 771 -17.86 -11.65 6.70
CA LYS A 771 -17.03 -12.35 5.73
C LYS A 771 -16.71 -13.74 6.24
N ALA A 772 -17.05 -14.75 5.47
CA ALA A 772 -16.72 -16.14 5.71
C ALA A 772 -15.76 -16.62 4.61
N ILE A 773 -14.54 -16.99 4.98
CA ILE A 773 -13.47 -17.30 4.03
C ILE A 773 -12.83 -18.62 4.41
N ASN A 774 -12.87 -19.61 3.52
CA ASN A 774 -12.29 -20.95 3.71
C ASN A 774 -12.86 -21.69 4.94
N SER A 775 -13.50 -22.83 4.72
CA SER A 775 -14.01 -23.70 5.79
C SER A 775 -13.67 -25.14 5.48
N ASP A 776 -13.31 -25.89 6.52
CA ASP A 776 -12.97 -27.31 6.40
C ASP A 776 -14.23 -28.18 6.24
N GLU A 777 -15.41 -27.65 6.58
CA GLU A 777 -16.69 -28.36 6.62
C GLU A 777 -17.71 -27.80 5.63
N VAL A 778 -18.79 -28.55 5.40
CA VAL A 778 -19.94 -28.08 4.62
C VAL A 778 -20.83 -27.22 5.52
N LEU A 779 -21.11 -25.99 5.08
CA LEU A 779 -21.92 -25.02 5.80
C LEU A 779 -23.37 -25.08 5.33
N ASP A 780 -24.27 -25.41 6.25
CA ASP A 780 -25.72 -25.28 6.02
C ASP A 780 -26.18 -23.88 6.43
N LEU A 781 -26.60 -23.07 5.46
CA LEU A 781 -27.11 -21.72 5.71
C LEU A 781 -28.60 -21.78 6.04
N LYS A 782 -28.93 -21.37 7.26
CA LYS A 782 -30.29 -21.21 7.77
C LYS A 782 -30.42 -19.82 8.37
N PHE A 783 -31.37 -19.04 7.86
CA PHE A 783 -31.67 -17.70 8.34
C PHE A 783 -33.14 -17.62 8.74
N SER A 784 -33.38 -17.32 10.01
CA SER A 784 -34.71 -17.20 10.61
C SER A 784 -35.20 -15.77 10.54
N ALA A 785 -36.52 -15.55 10.67
CA ALA A 785 -37.08 -14.21 10.69
C ALA A 785 -36.42 -13.34 11.79
N GLY A 786 -35.93 -12.16 11.39
CA GLY A 786 -35.24 -11.22 12.29
C GLY A 786 -33.72 -11.39 12.38
N ASP A 787 -33.14 -12.44 11.79
CA ASP A 787 -31.69 -12.60 11.73
C ASP A 787 -31.02 -11.50 10.89
N PHE A 788 -29.88 -11.00 11.38
CA PHE A 788 -29.01 -10.04 10.71
C PHE A 788 -29.72 -8.72 10.31
N PRO A 789 -30.29 -7.98 11.27
CA PRO A 789 -31.17 -6.85 11.00
C PRO A 789 -30.49 -5.66 10.29
N GLN A 790 -29.17 -5.51 10.44
CA GLN A 790 -28.39 -4.41 9.85
C GLN A 790 -27.32 -4.88 8.85
N LEU A 791 -27.32 -6.16 8.47
CA LEU A 791 -26.27 -6.71 7.62
C LEU A 791 -26.41 -6.18 6.19
N GLN A 792 -25.40 -5.44 5.74
CA GLN A 792 -25.34 -4.83 4.41
C GLN A 792 -24.46 -5.62 3.44
N VAL A 793 -23.40 -6.26 3.94
CA VAL A 793 -22.44 -7.01 3.11
C VAL A 793 -22.24 -8.40 3.67
N PHE A 794 -22.56 -9.41 2.86
CA PHE A 794 -22.24 -10.80 3.15
C PHE A 794 -21.31 -11.34 2.06
N GLN A 795 -20.09 -11.73 2.46
CA GLN A 795 -19.11 -12.31 1.55
C GLN A 795 -18.80 -13.75 1.95
N MET A 796 -18.90 -14.65 0.99
CA MET A 796 -18.53 -16.05 1.08
C MET A 796 -17.44 -16.34 0.06
N SER A 797 -16.30 -16.86 0.53
CA SER A 797 -15.16 -17.14 -0.35
C SER A 797 -14.54 -18.51 -0.04
N CYS A 798 -14.36 -19.34 -1.06
CA CYS A 798 -13.76 -20.68 -0.94
C CYS A 798 -14.45 -21.59 0.10
N LEU A 799 -15.79 -21.58 0.14
CA LEU A 799 -16.59 -22.36 1.09
C LEU A 799 -17.30 -23.54 0.41
N LYS A 800 -17.58 -24.63 1.13
CA LYS A 800 -18.57 -25.63 0.73
C LYS A 800 -19.89 -25.27 1.40
N VAL A 801 -20.91 -24.89 0.65
CA VAL A 801 -22.12 -24.29 1.22
C VAL A 801 -23.36 -24.94 0.63
N ARG A 802 -24.37 -25.19 1.48
CA ARG A 802 -25.72 -25.56 1.07
C ARG A 802 -26.69 -24.54 1.65
N TRP A 803 -27.50 -23.94 0.78
CA TRP A 803 -28.57 -23.06 1.24
C TRP A 803 -29.77 -23.91 1.65
N GLN A 804 -30.22 -23.81 2.91
CA GLN A 804 -31.38 -24.58 3.40
C GLN A 804 -32.63 -23.72 3.53
N THR A 805 -32.59 -22.67 4.35
CA THR A 805 -33.77 -21.84 4.63
C THR A 805 -33.42 -20.35 4.65
N LEU A 806 -34.31 -19.53 4.09
CA LEU A 806 -34.31 -18.08 4.19
C LEU A 806 -35.74 -17.64 4.48
N GLU A 807 -36.05 -17.42 5.76
CA GLU A 807 -37.38 -16.98 6.18
C GLU A 807 -37.66 -15.52 5.81
N LYS A 808 -38.94 -15.19 5.62
CA LYS A 808 -39.37 -13.83 5.30
C LYS A 808 -39.01 -12.90 6.47
N GLY A 809 -38.27 -11.83 6.17
CA GLY A 809 -37.81 -10.86 7.17
C GLY A 809 -36.39 -11.08 7.69
N ALA A 810 -35.68 -12.12 7.24
CA ALA A 810 -34.24 -12.26 7.42
C ALA A 810 -33.45 -11.34 6.47
N LEU A 811 -32.27 -10.87 6.88
CA LEU A 811 -31.34 -10.07 6.06
C LEU A 811 -31.98 -8.82 5.41
N PRO A 812 -32.78 -8.01 6.13
CA PRO A 812 -33.63 -6.97 5.52
C PRO A 812 -32.87 -5.80 4.87
N GLN A 813 -31.59 -5.60 5.24
CA GLN A 813 -30.75 -4.49 4.77
C GLN A 813 -29.62 -4.95 3.83
N LEU A 814 -29.65 -6.20 3.34
CA LEU A 814 -28.56 -6.76 2.54
C LEU A 814 -28.43 -6.03 1.20
N ARG A 815 -27.29 -5.37 0.96
CA ARG A 815 -27.00 -4.63 -0.26
C ARG A 815 -26.04 -5.37 -1.19
N HIS A 816 -25.11 -6.13 -0.63
CA HIS A 816 -24.08 -6.83 -1.39
C HIS A 816 -23.91 -8.27 -0.90
N LEU A 817 -24.16 -9.22 -1.80
CA LEU A 817 -23.84 -10.64 -1.59
C LEU A 817 -22.72 -11.03 -2.56
N VAL A 818 -21.56 -11.41 -2.02
CA VAL A 818 -20.42 -11.85 -2.82
C VAL A 818 -20.18 -13.34 -2.59
N ILE A 819 -20.32 -14.14 -3.64
CA ILE A 819 -20.09 -15.59 -3.64
C ILE A 819 -18.89 -15.84 -4.53
N ASP A 820 -17.79 -16.29 -3.95
CA ASP A 820 -16.51 -16.42 -4.67
C ASP A 820 -15.92 -17.82 -4.47
N SER A 821 -15.73 -18.59 -5.54
CA SER A 821 -15.17 -19.96 -5.47
C SER A 821 -15.86 -20.88 -4.44
N CYS A 822 -17.19 -20.73 -4.26
CA CYS A 822 -17.95 -21.58 -3.35
C CYS A 822 -18.50 -22.82 -4.08
N LYS A 823 -18.45 -23.97 -3.40
CA LYS A 823 -18.87 -25.29 -3.92
C LYS A 823 -20.17 -25.75 -3.27
N CYS A 824 -20.84 -26.73 -3.90
CA CYS A 824 -22.07 -27.37 -3.41
C CYS A 824 -23.33 -26.48 -3.41
N LEU A 825 -23.22 -25.24 -3.91
CA LEU A 825 -24.34 -24.33 -4.02
C LEU A 825 -25.03 -24.53 -5.37
N ALA A 826 -26.08 -25.35 -5.42
CA ALA A 826 -26.76 -25.66 -6.69
C ALA A 826 -27.72 -24.57 -7.15
N ARG A 827 -28.38 -23.86 -6.22
CA ARG A 827 -29.34 -22.78 -6.47
C ARG A 827 -29.30 -21.77 -5.32
N LEU A 828 -29.69 -20.53 -5.61
CA LEU A 828 -29.99 -19.50 -4.59
C LEU A 828 -31.50 -19.48 -4.30
N PRO A 829 -31.94 -19.18 -3.06
CA PRO A 829 -33.35 -19.13 -2.71
C PRO A 829 -34.05 -17.97 -3.42
N GLU A 830 -35.29 -18.18 -3.87
CA GLU A 830 -36.09 -17.15 -4.55
C GLU A 830 -36.38 -15.94 -3.65
N GLN A 831 -36.46 -16.18 -2.34
CA GLN A 831 -36.69 -15.16 -1.32
C GLN A 831 -35.59 -14.08 -1.30
N LEU A 832 -34.36 -14.41 -1.74
CA LEU A 832 -33.26 -13.45 -1.83
C LEU A 832 -33.58 -12.32 -2.82
N TRP A 833 -34.24 -12.66 -3.93
CA TRP A 833 -34.63 -11.71 -4.99
C TRP A 833 -35.86 -10.89 -4.62
N CYS A 834 -36.57 -11.28 -3.56
CA CYS A 834 -37.74 -10.58 -3.05
C CYS A 834 -37.42 -9.65 -1.86
N LEU A 835 -36.14 -9.50 -1.49
CA LEU A 835 -35.71 -8.59 -0.42
C LEU A 835 -35.99 -7.13 -0.82
N SER A 836 -36.43 -6.33 0.15
CA SER A 836 -36.71 -4.89 -0.05
C SER A 836 -35.47 -4.05 -0.33
N SER A 837 -34.28 -4.56 0.03
CA SER A 837 -33.00 -3.88 -0.16
C SER A 837 -32.42 -4.02 -1.57
N SER A 838 -33.01 -4.89 -2.40
CA SER A 838 -32.58 -5.16 -3.79
C SER A 838 -31.07 -5.43 -3.92
N PRO A 839 -30.56 -6.54 -3.34
CA PRO A 839 -29.13 -6.79 -3.25
C PRO A 839 -28.45 -6.91 -4.62
N GLU A 840 -27.24 -6.35 -4.71
CA GLU A 840 -26.29 -6.67 -5.77
C GLU A 840 -25.60 -8.01 -5.43
N VAL A 841 -25.82 -9.02 -6.26
CA VAL A 841 -25.26 -10.38 -6.10
C VAL A 841 -24.10 -10.56 -7.08
N HIS A 842 -22.90 -10.75 -6.55
CA HIS A 842 -21.69 -11.02 -7.32
C HIS A 842 -21.30 -12.48 -7.16
N VAL A 843 -21.31 -13.22 -8.27
CA VAL A 843 -20.92 -14.62 -8.32
C VAL A 843 -19.62 -14.72 -9.10
N LEU A 844 -18.53 -14.97 -8.40
CA LEU A 844 -17.18 -15.03 -8.95
C LEU A 844 -16.70 -16.49 -8.91
N ARG A 845 -16.15 -16.98 -10.02
CA ARG A 845 -15.50 -18.30 -10.10
C ARG A 845 -16.42 -19.44 -9.58
N ALA A 846 -17.68 -19.45 -10.02
CA ALA A 846 -18.69 -20.40 -9.56
C ALA A 846 -18.67 -21.73 -10.30
N ASP A 847 -19.18 -22.78 -9.65
CA ASP A 847 -19.45 -24.07 -10.29
C ASP A 847 -20.48 -23.92 -11.42
N ASN A 848 -20.30 -24.65 -12.52
CA ASN A 848 -21.17 -24.59 -13.70
C ASN A 848 -22.65 -24.76 -13.35
N LEU A 849 -22.98 -25.65 -12.41
CA LEU A 849 -24.36 -25.89 -11.96
C LEU A 849 -25.03 -24.62 -11.39
N LEU A 850 -24.30 -23.84 -10.59
CA LEU A 850 -24.81 -22.57 -10.06
C LEU A 850 -25.01 -21.56 -11.19
N VAL A 851 -24.02 -21.44 -12.08
CA VAL A 851 -24.09 -20.53 -13.24
C VAL A 851 -25.30 -20.86 -14.10
N TYR A 852 -25.55 -22.14 -14.41
CA TYR A 852 -26.75 -22.56 -15.15
C TYR A 852 -28.03 -22.18 -14.43
N SER A 853 -28.13 -22.42 -13.13
CA SER A 853 -29.34 -22.08 -12.37
C SER A 853 -29.62 -20.58 -12.29
N LEU A 854 -28.60 -19.75 -12.45
CA LEU A 854 -28.69 -18.29 -12.34
C LEU A 854 -29.01 -17.60 -13.68
N ARG A 855 -28.95 -18.32 -14.81
CA ARG A 855 -29.26 -17.76 -16.15
C ARG A 855 -30.74 -17.43 -16.31
N ASP A 856 -31.62 -18.17 -15.66
CA ASP A 856 -33.08 -18.07 -15.81
C ASP A 856 -33.77 -17.38 -14.61
N VAL A 857 -33.02 -16.65 -13.78
CA VAL A 857 -33.57 -16.00 -12.57
C VAL A 857 -34.26 -14.68 -12.93
N GLU A 858 -35.54 -14.55 -12.56
CA GLU A 858 -36.25 -13.27 -12.60
C GLU A 858 -35.79 -12.33 -11.47
N LEU A 859 -35.09 -11.26 -11.83
CA LEU A 859 -34.68 -10.22 -10.90
C LEU A 859 -35.88 -9.32 -10.58
N LYS A 860 -36.38 -9.38 -9.34
CA LYS A 860 -37.44 -8.50 -8.83
C LYS A 860 -36.82 -7.28 -8.12
N ASN A 861 -37.56 -6.17 -8.07
CA ASN A 861 -37.20 -4.94 -7.35
C ASN A 861 -35.88 -4.24 -7.76
N GLY A 862 -35.34 -4.49 -8.97
CA GLY A 862 -34.12 -3.80 -9.44
C GLY A 862 -32.80 -4.34 -8.87
N GLY A 863 -32.80 -5.56 -8.31
CA GLY A 863 -31.56 -6.26 -7.93
C GLY A 863 -30.64 -6.49 -9.14
N LYS A 864 -29.32 -6.52 -8.91
CA LYS A 864 -28.30 -6.69 -9.95
C LYS A 864 -27.57 -8.02 -9.73
N LEU A 865 -27.44 -8.83 -10.78
CA LEU A 865 -26.64 -10.05 -10.76
C LEU A 865 -25.43 -9.88 -11.68
N ILE A 866 -24.24 -10.09 -11.12
CA ILE A 866 -22.97 -10.06 -11.86
C ILE A 866 -22.33 -11.43 -11.72
N ILE A 867 -22.27 -12.18 -12.81
CA ILE A 867 -21.54 -13.44 -12.89
C ILE A 867 -20.20 -13.16 -13.56
N SER A 868 -19.12 -13.53 -12.90
CA SER A 868 -17.77 -13.54 -13.46
C SER A 868 -17.30 -14.99 -13.46
N GLU A 869 -17.32 -15.63 -14.61
CA GLU A 869 -16.85 -17.00 -14.79
C GLU A 869 -15.34 -17.08 -14.47
N ALA A 870 -14.88 -18.24 -14.00
CA ALA A 870 -13.50 -18.39 -13.53
C ALA A 870 -12.48 -18.19 -14.66
N GLN A 871 -11.40 -17.47 -14.31
CA GLN A 871 -10.19 -17.22 -15.10
C GLN A 871 -9.38 -18.49 -15.39
#